data_AF-A0A667XV14-F1
#
_entry.id   AF-A0A667XV14-F1
#
_cell.length_a   1.000
_cell.length_b   1.000
_cell.length_c   1.000
_cell.angle_alpha   90.00
_cell.angle_beta   90.00
_cell.angle_gamma   90.00
#
_symmetry.space_group_name_H-M   'P 1'
#
loop_
_entity.id
_entity.type
_entity.pdbx_description
1 polymer ?
#
loop_
_entity_poly.entity_id
_entity_poly.type
_entity_poly.pdbx_seq_one_letter_code
_entity_poly.pdbx_strand_id
1 'polypeptide(L)'
;MWMTGIVDRYKNRPNSDVFANMCMATFASEYRVLSKNEKSKDRIQLNNDLGFILRRTRTQFAVVRYMRFSLDRQEEAHFQSLLQLFLPYRTDSDLKPAGFELFEQFYNDGQVTFSDGSVHSVRDVVGENRARFEVNCPHLELAQEIAAQNNGVDEDVWGELCPEQEAERLEGLEEQRQQREAEIAEEQLVEAMENVPDLIVGGRQIAQVERNRSTLSRSDGLALIRSLNETQLAVFYKVRQWCLQKVMGKSPEPLRVFVTGGAGTGKSHLIRAIEYEAGRLLSTLCDQPDDICVLLTAPTGIAAYNLNAATIHHTLSIGKQASLPYTPLGEDKLNSLRAKLSQVQILIIDEISMVDHNVLAYVHGRLRQVKQTGDFSPFGNVSVIAVGDFYQLPPVKGKPLYSSPVGVDLWCNFSIVELKKIVRQKDSVFAELLNRLRVRSRATPMLDSDVEILKMRETGEVSSALHIFATNRQVSEHNLNYLFDCCPDYVTVEAQDFVNNRTTGNLERMPGHHGVAADTSLPETLCLARNARVMLCKNVDVADGLVNGACGTVTQLVFGEDSTFPLTVYVRFDDENIGSDRRKKRAHAAVECLQSTAIDPETERATKRGGVRRQFPLRLAWACTVHKVQGLTVDEAVVSLKRVFAPGQAYVALSRVRALSGLIIRDFTEKVIYCKDAIKEALDSMPPFLIEQPKPSLNTHSFSVYLMNVQNLSRHLVDLVSCTQHLQLTCIAVTETWLTAQSSLDGVQIEGYTFHNRPRGLCYSSSNPKLLELKDLEHGGVGLYSVDNSDCNILQVPDLNLECLVCLCNKFNILLAVIYRPPCYPNSLFKQNLGRLLDWLHPISNTIVIMGDFNENILKTSSISKFMGEKGFSQHVTQETTEKGTLIDHVYVKTTRYDVECAVMPTYFSDHEGVLCSFSVQDDQGLAVDFEEVEGLFESDFVLDED
;
A
#
# COMPACT_ATOMS: atom_id res chain seq x y z
N MET A 1 1.22 26.66 -8.94
CA MET A 1 0.32 27.44 -9.82
C MET A 1 -1.07 26.84 -9.70
N TRP A 2 -1.97 27.52 -8.99
CA TRP A 2 -3.40 27.19 -9.01
C TRP A 2 -3.88 27.34 -10.46
N MET A 3 -4.48 26.30 -11.05
CA MET A 3 -5.18 26.47 -12.32
C MET A 3 -6.45 27.27 -12.01
N THR A 4 -6.61 28.38 -12.72
CA THR A 4 -7.78 29.25 -12.61
C THR A 4 -8.97 28.53 -13.22
N GLY A 5 -10.03 28.35 -12.42
CA GLY A 5 -11.21 27.59 -12.82
C GLY A 5 -11.99 28.32 -13.93
N ILE A 6 -12.91 27.62 -14.59
CA ILE A 6 -13.75 28.24 -15.63
C ILE A 6 -14.59 29.39 -15.09
N VAL A 7 -15.03 29.30 -13.82
CA VAL A 7 -15.76 30.36 -13.10
C VAL A 7 -14.90 31.61 -12.95
N ASP A 8 -13.65 31.46 -12.51
CA ASP A 8 -12.73 32.59 -12.34
C ASP A 8 -12.42 33.25 -13.69
N ARG A 9 -12.27 32.45 -14.74
CA ARG A 9 -12.05 32.94 -16.11
C ARG A 9 -13.28 33.65 -16.66
N TYR A 10 -14.47 33.14 -16.39
CA TYR A 10 -15.74 33.77 -16.78
C TYR A 10 -15.93 35.13 -16.09
N LYS A 11 -15.67 35.23 -14.78
CA LYS A 11 -15.73 36.51 -14.02
C LYS A 11 -14.78 37.56 -14.60
N ASN A 12 -13.63 37.11 -15.11
CA ASN A 12 -12.57 37.95 -15.69
C ASN A 12 -12.60 38.02 -17.23
N ARG A 13 -13.74 37.74 -17.86
CA ARG A 13 -13.93 37.96 -19.31
C ARG A 13 -13.83 39.45 -19.68
N PRO A 14 -13.47 39.80 -20.94
CA PRO A 14 -13.32 41.20 -21.36
C PRO A 14 -14.59 42.03 -21.18
N ASN A 15 -14.43 43.35 -21.05
CA ASN A 15 -15.56 44.30 -20.92
C ASN A 15 -16.07 44.76 -22.30
N SER A 16 -16.43 43.83 -23.19
CA SER A 16 -17.07 44.16 -24.47
C SER A 16 -18.56 43.82 -24.46
N ASP A 17 -19.34 44.46 -25.33
CA ASP A 17 -20.80 44.27 -25.45
C ASP A 17 -21.18 42.80 -25.66
N VAL A 18 -20.32 42.03 -26.34
CA VAL A 18 -20.49 40.60 -26.57
C VAL A 18 -20.48 39.80 -25.26
N PHE A 19 -19.65 40.18 -24.29
CA PHE A 19 -19.48 39.45 -23.03
C PHE A 19 -20.30 40.03 -21.87
N ALA A 20 -20.81 41.26 -21.99
CA ALA A 20 -21.51 41.95 -20.92
C ALA A 20 -22.73 41.17 -20.43
N ASN A 21 -23.57 40.72 -21.35
CA ASN A 21 -24.84 40.03 -21.06
C ASN A 21 -24.75 38.50 -21.26
N MET A 22 -23.54 37.95 -21.41
CA MET A 22 -23.33 36.52 -21.65
C MET A 22 -23.35 35.75 -20.32
N CYS A 23 -24.18 34.70 -20.21
CA CYS A 23 -24.17 33.79 -19.06
C CYS A 23 -23.01 32.79 -19.11
N MET A 24 -22.73 32.14 -17.97
CA MET A 24 -21.60 31.22 -17.85
C MET A 24 -21.74 29.99 -18.75
N ALA A 25 -22.94 29.44 -18.91
CA ALA A 25 -23.20 28.31 -19.80
C ALA A 25 -22.84 28.63 -21.26
N THR A 26 -23.25 29.79 -21.76
CA THR A 26 -22.89 30.27 -23.10
C THR A 26 -21.39 30.50 -23.25
N PHE A 27 -20.74 31.08 -22.23
CA PHE A 27 -19.29 31.28 -22.24
C PHE A 27 -18.53 29.94 -22.33
N ALA A 28 -18.91 28.96 -21.52
CA ALA A 28 -18.28 27.63 -21.52
C ALA A 28 -18.55 26.85 -22.83
N SER A 29 -19.71 27.09 -23.44
CA SER A 29 -20.12 26.46 -24.70
C SER A 29 -19.41 27.06 -25.91
N GLU A 30 -19.43 28.39 -26.07
CA GLU A 30 -18.94 29.08 -27.26
C GLU A 30 -17.43 29.36 -27.24
N TYR A 31 -16.79 29.33 -26.08
CA TYR A 31 -15.37 29.65 -25.95
C TYR A 31 -14.58 28.46 -25.39
N ARG A 32 -13.34 28.30 -25.86
CA ARG A 32 -12.37 27.35 -25.31
C ARG A 32 -11.18 28.09 -24.72
N VAL A 33 -10.63 27.55 -23.64
CA VAL A 33 -9.42 28.07 -23.00
C VAL A 33 -8.20 27.57 -23.76
N LEU A 34 -7.29 28.48 -24.13
CA LEU A 34 -6.03 28.13 -24.78
C LEU A 34 -4.97 27.77 -23.76
N SER A 35 -4.15 26.76 -24.08
CA SER A 35 -2.97 26.44 -23.27
C SER A 35 -1.88 27.51 -23.46
N LYS A 36 -0.96 27.66 -22.50
CA LYS A 36 0.13 28.66 -22.56
C LYS A 36 1.02 28.54 -23.81
N ASN A 37 1.02 27.37 -24.46
CA ASN A 37 1.86 27.08 -25.63
C ASN A 37 1.12 27.25 -26.96
N GLU A 38 -0.20 27.46 -26.93
CA GLU A 38 -1.04 27.53 -28.12
C GLU A 38 -1.12 28.98 -28.64
N LYS A 39 -0.63 29.24 -29.86
CA LYS A 39 -0.65 30.55 -30.51
C LYS A 39 -1.70 30.56 -31.62
N SER A 40 -2.77 31.34 -31.45
CA SER A 40 -3.80 31.59 -32.46
C SER A 40 -3.94 33.09 -32.74
N LYS A 41 -4.29 33.45 -33.98
CA LYS A 41 -4.42 34.86 -34.44
C LYS A 41 -5.64 35.56 -33.82
N ASP A 42 -6.73 34.83 -33.57
CA ASP A 42 -8.01 35.37 -33.08
C ASP A 42 -8.22 35.17 -31.57
N ARG A 43 -7.13 35.00 -30.81
CA ARG A 43 -7.20 34.79 -29.37
C ARG A 43 -7.63 36.06 -28.64
N ILE A 44 -8.51 35.91 -27.66
CA ILE A 44 -9.01 36.97 -26.79
C ILE A 44 -8.32 36.83 -25.43
N GLN A 45 -7.72 37.90 -24.93
CA GLN A 45 -7.06 37.91 -23.62
C GLN A 45 -8.09 38.12 -22.50
N LEU A 46 -8.02 37.31 -21.45
CA LEU A 46 -8.80 37.52 -20.23
C LEU A 46 -8.15 38.61 -19.36
N ASN A 47 -8.97 39.30 -18.57
CA ASN A 47 -8.48 40.27 -17.59
C ASN A 47 -7.68 39.56 -16.47
N ASN A 48 -6.85 40.33 -15.74
CA ASN A 48 -6.04 39.84 -14.61
C ASN A 48 -5.08 38.69 -14.96
N ASP A 49 -4.59 38.65 -16.21
CA ASP A 49 -3.62 37.67 -16.71
C ASP A 49 -4.04 36.19 -16.54
N LEU A 50 -5.34 35.89 -16.57
CA LEU A 50 -5.89 34.54 -16.41
C LEU A 50 -5.88 33.68 -17.70
N GLY A 51 -5.09 34.10 -18.70
CA GLY A 51 -4.85 33.37 -19.95
C GLY A 51 -5.63 33.91 -21.15
N PHE A 52 -5.74 33.07 -22.19
CA PHE A 52 -6.40 33.41 -23.45
C PHE A 52 -7.56 32.45 -23.73
N ILE A 53 -8.61 32.96 -24.37
CA ILE A 53 -9.74 32.19 -24.88
C ILE A 53 -9.84 32.34 -26.39
N LEU A 54 -10.46 31.36 -27.04
CA LEU A 54 -10.76 31.39 -28.48
C LEU A 54 -12.21 30.99 -28.68
N ARG A 55 -12.92 31.71 -29.54
CA ARG A 55 -14.28 31.32 -29.93
C ARG A 55 -14.21 30.02 -30.72
N ARG A 56 -15.07 29.06 -30.41
CA ARG A 56 -15.17 27.79 -31.13
C ARG A 56 -15.78 28.06 -32.52
N THR A 57 -15.26 27.36 -33.52
CA THR A 57 -15.71 27.46 -34.93
C THR A 57 -16.76 26.40 -35.31
N ARG A 58 -17.22 25.60 -34.35
CA ARG A 58 -18.18 24.50 -34.55
C ARG A 58 -19.62 25.03 -34.68
N THR A 59 -20.46 24.32 -35.43
CA THR A 59 -21.85 24.70 -35.73
C THR A 59 -22.87 24.31 -34.66
N GLN A 60 -22.50 23.50 -33.66
CA GLN A 60 -23.36 23.07 -32.55
C GLN A 60 -22.84 23.50 -31.17
N PHE A 61 -23.75 23.71 -30.21
CA PHE A 61 -23.43 24.09 -28.83
C PHE A 61 -22.69 22.97 -28.08
N ALA A 62 -21.73 23.32 -27.20
CA ALA A 62 -21.06 22.32 -26.38
C ALA A 62 -21.95 21.83 -25.23
N VAL A 63 -21.83 20.55 -24.86
CA VAL A 63 -22.53 20.00 -23.70
C VAL A 63 -21.89 20.51 -22.42
N VAL A 64 -22.67 21.28 -21.64
CA VAL A 64 -22.28 21.80 -20.33
C VAL A 64 -22.75 20.82 -19.26
N ARG A 65 -21.81 20.15 -18.60
CA ARG A 65 -22.10 19.29 -17.45
C ARG A 65 -22.03 20.12 -16.17
N TYR A 66 -23.06 20.06 -15.35
CA TYR A 66 -23.13 20.78 -14.09
C TYR A 66 -23.87 19.95 -13.04
N MET A 67 -23.63 20.25 -11.77
CA MET A 67 -24.27 19.56 -10.65
C MET A 67 -25.73 19.98 -10.54
N ARG A 68 -26.66 19.02 -10.56
CA ARG A 68 -28.09 19.25 -10.36
C ARG A 68 -28.45 18.97 -8.91
N PHE A 69 -29.01 19.97 -8.23
CA PHE A 69 -29.56 19.83 -6.89
C PHE A 69 -31.05 19.50 -6.97
N SER A 70 -31.49 18.55 -6.13
CA SER A 70 -32.91 18.22 -5.98
C SER A 70 -33.63 19.40 -5.34
N LEU A 71 -34.74 19.83 -5.97
CA LEU A 71 -35.60 20.87 -5.43
C LEU A 71 -36.06 20.44 -4.01
N ASP A 72 -36.62 19.25 -3.86
CA ASP A 72 -37.22 18.78 -2.60
C ASP A 72 -36.26 18.61 -1.41
N ARG A 73 -34.94 18.50 -1.66
CA ARG A 73 -33.93 18.25 -0.61
C ARG A 73 -32.99 19.43 -0.37
N GLN A 74 -32.70 20.23 -1.40
CA GLN A 74 -31.67 21.27 -1.38
C GLN A 74 -32.10 22.47 -2.23
N GLU A 75 -33.25 23.08 -1.89
CA GLU A 75 -33.90 24.19 -2.60
C GLU A 75 -32.96 25.37 -2.88
N GLU A 76 -32.26 25.89 -1.87
CA GLU A 76 -31.38 27.05 -2.04
C GLU A 76 -30.16 26.75 -2.93
N ALA A 77 -29.59 25.54 -2.82
CA ALA A 77 -28.47 25.13 -3.68
C ALA A 77 -28.92 24.97 -5.14
N HIS A 78 -30.18 24.56 -5.36
CA HIS A 78 -30.78 24.51 -6.69
C HIS A 78 -30.85 25.90 -7.33
N PHE A 79 -31.47 26.88 -6.67
CA PHE A 79 -31.57 28.24 -7.20
C PHE A 79 -30.20 28.91 -7.35
N GLN A 80 -29.28 28.69 -6.41
CA GLN A 80 -27.89 29.15 -6.54
C GLN A 80 -27.23 28.62 -7.81
N SER A 81 -27.36 27.31 -8.10
CA SER A 81 -26.77 26.69 -9.29
C SER A 81 -27.37 27.23 -10.59
N LEU A 82 -28.68 27.48 -10.62
CA LEU A 82 -29.37 28.05 -11.78
C LEU A 82 -28.89 29.47 -12.07
N LEU A 83 -28.81 30.32 -11.04
CA LEU A 83 -28.33 31.69 -11.18
C LEU A 83 -26.88 31.71 -11.65
N GLN A 84 -26.00 30.87 -11.08
CA GLN A 84 -24.61 30.77 -11.51
C GLN A 84 -24.44 30.35 -12.98
N LEU A 85 -25.29 29.48 -13.50
CA LEU A 85 -25.13 28.98 -14.87
C LEU A 85 -25.73 29.91 -15.92
N PHE A 86 -26.93 30.42 -15.64
CA PHE A 86 -27.79 31.02 -16.65
C PHE A 86 -28.04 32.52 -16.46
N LEU A 87 -27.72 33.10 -15.30
CA LEU A 87 -27.72 34.55 -15.13
C LEU A 87 -26.35 35.13 -15.55
N PRO A 88 -26.30 36.25 -16.29
CA PRO A 88 -25.04 36.97 -16.51
C PRO A 88 -24.56 37.65 -15.21
N TYR A 89 -23.34 37.38 -14.77
CA TYR A 89 -22.76 37.98 -13.56
C TYR A 89 -21.25 38.22 -13.68
N ARG A 90 -20.66 39.05 -12.80
CA ARG A 90 -19.21 39.24 -12.68
C ARG A 90 -18.69 39.02 -11.26
N THR A 91 -19.53 39.26 -10.26
CA THR A 91 -19.21 39.04 -8.85
C THR A 91 -20.28 38.16 -8.20
N ASP A 92 -19.93 37.45 -7.13
CA ASP A 92 -20.90 36.60 -6.43
C ASP A 92 -22.01 37.43 -5.76
N SER A 93 -21.76 38.71 -5.50
CA SER A 93 -22.76 39.67 -5.01
C SER A 93 -23.84 39.98 -6.04
N ASP A 94 -23.58 39.78 -7.34
CA ASP A 94 -24.58 39.97 -8.40
C ASP A 94 -25.61 38.82 -8.41
N LEU A 95 -25.22 37.64 -7.91
CA LEU A 95 -26.09 36.47 -7.79
C LEU A 95 -26.99 36.53 -6.56
N LYS A 96 -26.64 37.40 -5.60
CA LYS A 96 -27.42 37.67 -4.38
C LYS A 96 -27.21 39.12 -3.91
N PRO A 97 -27.89 40.10 -4.53
CA PRO A 97 -27.73 41.50 -4.21
C PRO A 97 -28.17 41.86 -2.78
N ALA A 98 -27.64 42.97 -2.25
CA ALA A 98 -28.01 43.49 -0.94
C ALA A 98 -29.49 43.93 -0.95
N GLY A 99 -30.36 43.07 -0.42
CA GLY A 99 -31.82 43.20 -0.48
C GLY A 99 -32.57 41.87 -0.52
N PHE A 100 -31.88 40.76 -0.86
CA PHE A 100 -32.45 39.41 -0.89
C PHE A 100 -31.71 38.48 0.08
N GLU A 101 -32.44 37.86 1.01
CA GLU A 101 -31.86 36.94 2.00
C GLU A 101 -31.66 35.52 1.44
N LEU A 102 -32.37 35.16 0.36
CA LEU A 102 -32.37 33.83 -0.25
C LEU A 102 -32.17 33.93 -1.78
N PHE A 103 -31.55 32.91 -2.38
CA PHE A 103 -31.35 32.85 -3.83
C PHE A 103 -32.67 32.66 -4.58
N GLU A 104 -33.62 31.93 -3.98
CA GLU A 104 -34.97 31.76 -4.50
C GLU A 104 -35.71 33.10 -4.63
N GLN A 105 -35.64 33.96 -3.60
CA GLN A 105 -36.30 35.26 -3.61
C GLN A 105 -35.76 36.15 -4.73
N PHE A 106 -34.44 36.14 -4.95
CA PHE A 106 -33.84 36.89 -6.05
C PHE A 106 -34.20 36.31 -7.42
N TYR A 107 -34.29 34.99 -7.54
CA TYR A 107 -34.73 34.33 -8.76
C TYR A 107 -36.17 34.71 -9.15
N ASN A 108 -37.09 34.74 -8.18
CA ASN A 108 -38.51 35.00 -8.40
C ASN A 108 -38.82 36.50 -8.59
N ASP A 109 -38.24 37.36 -7.75
CA ASP A 109 -38.65 38.77 -7.64
C ASP A 109 -37.56 39.76 -8.09
N GLY A 110 -36.37 39.28 -8.43
CA GLY A 110 -35.24 40.10 -8.86
C GLY A 110 -35.35 40.64 -10.29
N GLN A 111 -34.67 41.76 -10.53
CA GLN A 111 -34.52 42.36 -11.86
C GLN A 111 -33.05 42.63 -12.16
N VAL A 112 -32.67 42.49 -13.44
CA VAL A 112 -31.32 42.76 -13.94
C VAL A 112 -31.37 43.74 -15.12
N THR A 113 -30.43 44.67 -15.14
CA THR A 113 -30.29 45.66 -16.21
C THR A 113 -29.16 45.24 -17.14
N PHE A 114 -29.46 45.09 -18.43
CA PHE A 114 -28.46 44.77 -19.44
C PHE A 114 -27.67 46.00 -19.88
N SER A 115 -26.55 45.79 -20.58
CA SER A 115 -25.65 46.86 -21.03
C SER A 115 -26.30 47.89 -21.97
N ASP A 116 -27.46 47.57 -22.56
CA ASP A 116 -28.27 48.45 -23.40
C ASP A 116 -29.27 49.31 -22.60
N GLY A 117 -29.31 49.16 -21.27
CA GLY A 117 -30.21 49.89 -20.37
C GLY A 117 -31.59 49.25 -20.22
N SER A 118 -31.85 48.10 -20.84
CA SER A 118 -33.11 47.37 -20.68
C SER A 118 -33.15 46.60 -19.35
N VAL A 119 -34.33 46.58 -18.70
CA VAL A 119 -34.55 45.91 -17.41
C VAL A 119 -35.40 44.66 -17.64
N HIS A 120 -34.91 43.51 -17.19
CA HIS A 120 -35.55 42.21 -17.34
C HIS A 120 -35.71 41.52 -15.99
N SER A 121 -36.72 40.65 -15.86
CA SER A 121 -36.84 39.80 -14.67
C SER A 121 -35.74 38.72 -14.67
N VAL A 122 -35.20 38.40 -13.50
CA VAL A 122 -34.17 37.35 -13.36
C VAL A 122 -34.70 36.00 -13.86
N ARG A 123 -35.96 35.69 -13.54
CA ARG A 123 -36.65 34.46 -13.96
C ARG A 123 -36.69 34.31 -15.48
N ASP A 124 -37.05 35.37 -16.21
CA ASP A 124 -37.17 35.32 -17.67
C ASP A 124 -35.80 35.16 -18.33
N VAL A 125 -34.79 35.90 -17.86
CA VAL A 125 -33.41 35.80 -18.36
C VAL A 125 -32.83 34.40 -18.14
N VAL A 126 -32.99 33.85 -16.94
CA VAL A 126 -32.55 32.48 -16.64
C VAL A 126 -33.34 31.48 -17.47
N GLY A 127 -34.66 31.64 -17.59
CA GLY A 127 -35.52 30.76 -18.37
C GLY A 127 -35.15 30.72 -19.85
N GLU A 128 -34.92 31.87 -20.48
CA GLU A 128 -34.53 31.96 -21.88
C GLU A 128 -33.15 31.34 -22.13
N ASN A 129 -32.17 31.65 -21.28
CA ASN A 129 -30.83 31.07 -21.39
C ASN A 129 -30.86 29.55 -21.15
N ARG A 130 -31.64 29.09 -20.17
CA ARG A 130 -31.81 27.66 -19.84
C ARG A 130 -32.46 26.89 -21.00
N ALA A 131 -33.47 27.46 -21.64
CA ALA A 131 -34.17 26.84 -22.76
C ALA A 131 -33.24 26.52 -23.95
N ARG A 132 -32.15 27.28 -24.14
CA ARG A 132 -31.14 27.02 -25.20
C ARG A 132 -30.31 25.76 -24.96
N PHE A 133 -30.17 25.33 -23.71
CA PHE A 133 -29.32 24.20 -23.33
C PHE A 133 -30.12 22.96 -22.86
N GLU A 134 -31.39 23.14 -22.47
CA GLU A 134 -32.26 22.06 -21.98
C GLU A 134 -33.34 21.63 -22.98
N VAL A 135 -32.99 21.53 -24.25
CA VAL A 135 -33.92 21.23 -25.37
C VAL A 135 -34.59 19.86 -25.25
N ASN A 136 -33.91 18.86 -24.66
CA ASN A 136 -34.37 17.47 -24.58
C ASN A 136 -34.72 17.00 -23.15
N CYS A 137 -34.98 17.92 -22.20
CA CYS A 137 -35.31 17.58 -20.81
C CYS A 137 -36.44 16.53 -20.67
N PRO A 138 -37.55 16.60 -21.43
CA PRO A 138 -38.63 15.61 -21.34
C PRO A 138 -38.20 14.19 -21.74
N HIS A 139 -37.29 14.06 -22.71
CA HIS A 139 -36.77 12.76 -23.15
C HIS A 139 -35.79 12.15 -22.13
N LEU A 140 -35.04 13.00 -21.41
CA LEU A 140 -34.12 12.57 -20.34
C LEU A 140 -34.87 12.13 -19.09
N GLU A 141 -35.96 12.82 -18.74
CA GLU A 141 -36.85 12.45 -17.63
C GLU A 141 -37.59 11.14 -17.92
N LEU A 142 -38.11 10.97 -19.14
CA LEU A 142 -38.71 9.72 -19.60
C LEU A 142 -37.69 8.56 -19.58
N ALA A 143 -36.44 8.81 -20.00
CA ALA A 143 -35.37 7.81 -19.93
C ALA A 143 -34.99 7.45 -18.48
N GLN A 144 -35.04 8.41 -17.55
CA GLN A 144 -34.84 8.16 -16.12
C GLN A 144 -36.00 7.37 -15.49
N GLU A 145 -37.25 7.64 -15.88
CA GLU A 145 -38.41 6.88 -15.43
C GLU A 145 -38.38 5.43 -15.96
N ILE A 146 -37.98 5.23 -17.22
CA ILE A 146 -37.77 3.91 -17.82
C ILE A 146 -36.61 3.17 -17.13
N ALA A 147 -35.51 3.86 -16.82
CA ALA A 147 -34.36 3.31 -16.09
C ALA A 147 -34.69 2.97 -14.62
N ALA A 148 -35.62 3.68 -13.99
CA ALA A 148 -36.09 3.40 -12.63
C ALA A 148 -37.06 2.20 -12.57
N GLN A 149 -37.80 1.92 -13.65
CA GLN A 149 -38.72 0.78 -13.72
C GLN A 149 -38.02 -0.54 -14.06
N ASN A 150 -36.91 -0.51 -14.79
CA ASN A 150 -36.13 -1.70 -15.15
C ASN A 150 -34.88 -1.80 -14.27
N ASN A 151 -34.97 -2.54 -13.15
CA ASN A 151 -33.81 -2.87 -12.33
C ASN A 151 -32.73 -3.61 -13.16
N GLY A 152 -31.68 -2.91 -13.60
CA GLY A 152 -30.53 -3.51 -14.24
C GLY A 152 -29.82 -2.54 -15.17
N VAL A 153 -28.61 -2.13 -14.77
CA VAL A 153 -27.73 -1.22 -15.49
C VAL A 153 -27.41 -1.75 -16.88
N ASP A 154 -27.87 -1.05 -17.93
CA ASP A 154 -27.22 -1.05 -19.24
C ASP A 154 -26.56 0.33 -19.44
N GLU A 155 -25.23 0.36 -19.44
CA GLU A 155 -24.40 1.55 -19.69
C GLU A 155 -24.45 2.02 -21.16
N ASP A 156 -25.13 1.31 -22.07
CA ASP A 156 -25.03 1.52 -23.52
C ASP A 156 -26.05 2.49 -24.13
N VAL A 157 -27.04 3.00 -23.37
CA VAL A 157 -28.06 3.92 -23.93
C VAL A 157 -27.47 5.29 -24.30
N TRP A 158 -26.38 5.71 -23.65
CA TRP A 158 -25.74 7.01 -23.92
C TRP A 158 -24.93 7.04 -25.23
N GLY A 159 -24.57 5.87 -25.78
CA GLY A 159 -23.83 5.76 -27.04
C GLY A 159 -24.70 6.01 -28.27
N GLU A 160 -26.01 5.74 -28.18
CA GLU A 160 -26.96 5.93 -29.30
C GLU A 160 -27.50 7.37 -29.40
N LEU A 161 -27.39 8.17 -28.33
CA LEU A 161 -28.01 9.50 -28.24
C LEU A 161 -27.21 10.65 -28.90
N CYS A 162 -25.90 10.51 -29.17
CA CYS A 162 -25.07 11.58 -29.76
C CYS A 162 -23.87 11.05 -30.59
N PRO A 163 -24.08 10.57 -31.83
CA PRO A 163 -23.03 10.07 -32.72
C PRO A 163 -21.95 11.12 -33.08
N GLU A 164 -22.34 12.40 -33.14
CA GLU A 164 -21.48 13.51 -33.60
C GLU A 164 -20.40 13.92 -32.57
N GLN A 165 -20.65 13.68 -31.28
CA GLN A 165 -19.68 13.95 -30.21
C GLN A 165 -18.49 12.99 -30.22
N GLU A 166 -18.72 11.75 -30.66
CA GLU A 166 -17.65 10.77 -30.85
C GLU A 166 -16.85 11.10 -32.12
N ALA A 167 -17.49 11.63 -33.17
CA ALA A 167 -16.82 12.09 -34.39
C ALA A 167 -15.86 13.28 -34.14
N GLU A 168 -16.30 14.29 -33.38
CA GLU A 168 -15.45 15.44 -33.01
C GLU A 168 -14.30 15.09 -32.05
N ARG A 169 -14.47 14.02 -31.26
CA ARG A 169 -13.41 13.44 -30.43
C ARG A 169 -12.37 12.73 -31.30
N LEU A 170 -12.81 12.10 -32.40
CA LEU A 170 -11.96 11.40 -33.36
C LEU A 170 -11.17 12.37 -34.26
N GLU A 171 -11.73 13.51 -34.65
CA GLU A 171 -11.02 14.56 -35.40
C GLU A 171 -9.91 15.24 -34.59
N GLY A 172 -10.18 15.57 -33.31
CA GLY A 172 -9.14 16.11 -32.42
C GLY A 172 -8.02 15.11 -32.10
N LEU A 173 -8.32 13.80 -32.21
CA LEU A 173 -7.33 12.72 -32.15
C LEU A 173 -6.53 12.60 -33.45
N GLU A 174 -7.07 13.02 -34.60
CA GLU A 174 -6.42 12.99 -35.92
C GLU A 174 -5.42 14.13 -36.10
N GLU A 175 -5.70 15.33 -35.59
CA GLU A 175 -4.74 16.46 -35.56
C GLU A 175 -3.51 16.12 -34.68
N GLN A 176 -3.73 15.49 -33.52
CA GLN A 176 -2.63 14.97 -32.69
C GLN A 176 -1.87 13.81 -33.35
N ARG A 177 -2.51 13.09 -34.27
CA ARG A 177 -1.94 11.97 -35.00
C ARG A 177 -0.96 12.42 -36.08
N GLN A 178 -1.31 13.48 -36.83
CA GLN A 178 -0.43 14.06 -37.85
C GLN A 178 0.85 14.61 -37.22
N GLN A 179 0.78 15.13 -35.99
CA GLN A 179 1.93 15.63 -35.25
C GLN A 179 2.82 14.49 -34.73
N ARG A 180 2.25 13.35 -34.30
CA ARG A 180 3.00 12.14 -33.91
C ARG A 180 3.52 11.33 -35.09
N GLU A 181 2.85 11.32 -36.23
CA GLU A 181 3.28 10.59 -37.43
C GLU A 181 4.57 11.18 -38.03
N ALA A 182 4.81 12.49 -37.84
CA ALA A 182 6.09 13.12 -38.17
C ALA A 182 7.24 12.67 -37.24
N GLU A 183 6.96 12.42 -35.96
CA GLU A 183 7.95 11.95 -34.98
C GLU A 183 8.22 10.43 -35.11
N ILE A 184 7.20 9.64 -35.45
CA ILE A 184 7.28 8.17 -35.58
C ILE A 184 8.06 7.75 -36.84
N ALA A 185 8.05 8.56 -37.91
CA ALA A 185 8.80 8.25 -39.12
C ALA A 185 10.33 8.23 -38.90
N GLU A 186 10.83 8.91 -37.86
CA GLU A 186 12.24 8.91 -37.48
C GLU A 186 12.64 7.69 -36.61
N GLU A 187 11.71 7.12 -35.84
CA GLU A 187 11.96 5.95 -34.96
C GLU A 187 11.77 4.58 -35.67
N GLN A 188 10.99 4.51 -36.76
CA GLN A 188 10.62 3.26 -37.43
C GLN A 188 11.76 2.51 -38.13
N LEU A 189 12.96 3.10 -38.27
CA LEU A 189 14.12 2.42 -38.87
C LEU A 189 14.80 1.40 -37.93
N VAL A 190 14.40 1.31 -36.64
CA VAL A 190 15.08 0.46 -35.63
C VAL A 190 14.19 -0.67 -35.05
N GLU A 191 12.86 -0.61 -35.18
CA GLU A 191 11.91 -1.41 -34.37
C GLU A 191 11.59 -2.86 -34.85
N ALA A 192 12.19 -3.36 -35.93
CA ALA A 192 11.69 -4.59 -36.59
C ALA A 192 12.01 -5.93 -35.89
N MET A 193 12.69 -5.96 -34.73
CA MET A 193 13.16 -7.22 -34.12
C MET A 193 12.73 -7.48 -32.65
N GLU A 194 12.02 -6.58 -31.97
CA GLU A 194 11.87 -6.65 -30.49
C GLU A 194 10.43 -6.62 -29.93
N ASN A 195 9.39 -6.85 -30.74
CA ASN A 195 8.01 -6.72 -30.23
C ASN A 195 7.62 -7.85 -29.27
N VAL A 196 7.37 -7.48 -28.00
CA VAL A 196 6.60 -8.26 -26.99
C VAL A 196 5.23 -7.57 -26.82
N PRO A 197 4.18 -7.97 -27.57
CA PRO A 197 2.89 -7.27 -27.62
C PRO A 197 2.05 -7.32 -26.33
N ASP A 198 2.39 -8.19 -25.38
CA ASP A 198 1.50 -8.61 -24.29
C ASP A 198 1.54 -7.74 -23.02
N LEU A 199 2.32 -6.66 -23.02
CA LEU A 199 2.37 -5.67 -21.94
C LEU A 199 1.55 -4.40 -22.25
N ILE A 200 0.87 -4.38 -23.40
CA ILE A 200 -0.06 -3.32 -23.75
C ILE A 200 -1.36 -3.55 -22.97
N VAL A 201 -1.50 -2.87 -21.83
CA VAL A 201 -2.77 -2.85 -21.06
C VAL A 201 -3.84 -2.18 -21.94
N GLY A 202 -4.81 -2.93 -22.49
CA GLY A 202 -6.00 -2.41 -23.21
C GLY A 202 -6.86 -1.52 -22.30
N GLY A 203 -7.19 -0.27 -22.68
CA GLY A 203 -8.54 0.12 -23.11
C GLY A 203 -9.37 0.69 -21.93
N ARG A 204 -9.98 1.88 -22.08
CA ARG A 204 -10.72 2.72 -21.07
C ARG A 204 -10.86 2.15 -19.64
N GLN A 205 -10.26 2.85 -18.67
CA GLN A 205 -10.45 2.64 -17.24
C GLN A 205 -11.91 2.95 -16.87
N ILE A 206 -12.66 1.91 -16.51
CA ILE A 206 -13.90 2.05 -15.75
C ILE A 206 -13.50 2.44 -14.33
N ALA A 207 -14.06 3.54 -13.83
CA ALA A 207 -13.89 3.93 -12.43
C ALA A 207 -14.67 2.93 -11.56
N GLN A 208 -14.01 1.85 -11.15
CA GLN A 208 -14.59 0.93 -10.17
C GLN A 208 -14.30 1.44 -8.76
N VAL A 209 -15.34 1.43 -7.94
CA VAL A 209 -15.29 1.78 -6.52
C VAL A 209 -14.50 0.70 -5.79
N GLU A 210 -13.27 1.03 -5.39
CA GLU A 210 -12.47 0.18 -4.50
C GLU A 210 -13.12 0.18 -3.11
N ARG A 211 -13.43 -1.02 -2.60
CA ARG A 211 -13.69 -1.24 -1.17
C ARG A 211 -12.37 -1.68 -0.53
N ASN A 212 -11.91 -0.96 0.49
CA ASN A 212 -10.76 -1.37 1.32
C ASN A 212 -11.06 -2.74 1.96
N ARG A 213 -10.42 -3.79 1.44
CA ARG A 213 -10.59 -5.18 1.93
C ARG A 213 -9.51 -5.63 2.92
N SER A 214 -8.51 -4.82 3.23
CA SER A 214 -7.35 -5.22 4.04
C SER A 214 -7.49 -4.90 5.53
N THR A 215 -8.51 -5.43 6.21
CA THR A 215 -8.51 -5.47 7.68
C THR A 215 -8.02 -6.85 8.15
N LEU A 216 -6.70 -7.03 8.16
CA LEU A 216 -6.07 -8.11 8.94
C LEU A 216 -6.52 -7.98 10.40
N SER A 217 -6.86 -9.10 11.03
CA SER A 217 -7.18 -9.08 12.47
C SER A 217 -5.92 -8.73 13.28
N ARG A 218 -6.10 -8.19 14.49
CA ARG A 218 -4.94 -7.85 15.35
C ARG A 218 -4.06 -9.06 15.64
N SER A 219 -4.65 -10.24 15.83
CA SER A 219 -3.89 -11.48 16.04
C SER A 219 -3.06 -11.88 14.83
N ASP A 220 -3.63 -11.75 13.63
CA ASP A 220 -2.93 -12.10 12.39
C ASP A 220 -1.82 -11.11 12.08
N GLY A 221 -2.05 -9.81 12.34
CA GLY A 221 -1.04 -8.77 12.23
C GLY A 221 0.15 -8.98 13.16
N LEU A 222 -0.09 -9.36 14.42
CA LEU A 222 1.00 -9.68 15.37
C LEU A 222 1.74 -10.97 14.99
N ALA A 223 1.03 -12.01 14.52
CA ALA A 223 1.67 -13.21 14.00
C ALA A 223 2.55 -12.92 12.78
N LEU A 224 2.10 -12.03 11.90
CA LEU A 224 2.84 -11.56 10.74
C LEU A 224 4.15 -10.87 11.17
N ILE A 225 4.08 -9.93 12.11
CA ILE A 225 5.27 -9.20 12.61
C ILE A 225 6.25 -10.14 13.32
N ARG A 226 5.76 -11.07 14.16
CA ARG A 226 6.60 -12.09 14.84
C ARG A 226 7.41 -12.96 13.90
N SER A 227 6.88 -13.25 12.72
CA SER A 227 7.55 -14.12 11.74
C SER A 227 8.62 -13.41 10.90
N LEU A 228 8.85 -12.12 11.12
CA LEU A 228 9.92 -11.36 10.45
C LEU A 228 11.31 -11.79 10.95
N ASN A 229 12.28 -11.88 10.04
CA ASN A 229 13.68 -12.07 10.41
C ASN A 229 14.33 -10.76 10.89
N GLU A 230 15.54 -10.84 11.46
CA GLU A 230 16.26 -9.69 12.04
C GLU A 230 16.37 -8.48 11.09
N THR A 231 16.76 -8.70 9.82
CA THR A 231 16.90 -7.61 8.84
C THR A 231 15.54 -7.01 8.47
N GLN A 232 14.52 -7.85 8.30
CA GLN A 232 13.15 -7.39 8.04
C GLN A 232 12.59 -6.59 9.22
N LEU A 233 12.78 -7.09 10.45
CA LEU A 233 12.31 -6.47 11.68
C LEU A 233 12.99 -5.10 11.92
N ALA A 234 14.28 -5.01 11.61
CA ALA A 234 15.02 -3.75 11.61
C ALA A 234 14.42 -2.69 10.68
N VAL A 235 14.11 -3.06 9.43
CA VAL A 235 13.45 -2.15 8.48
C VAL A 235 12.06 -1.77 8.99
N PHE A 236 11.30 -2.75 9.48
CA PHE A 236 9.97 -2.55 10.07
C PHE A 236 10.00 -1.52 11.21
N TYR A 237 10.91 -1.66 12.18
CA TYR A 237 11.00 -0.72 13.30
C TYR A 237 11.43 0.69 12.87
N LYS A 238 12.30 0.83 11.86
CA LYS A 238 12.67 2.15 11.34
C LYS A 238 11.47 2.87 10.71
N VAL A 239 10.64 2.13 9.96
CA VAL A 239 9.39 2.67 9.40
C VAL A 239 8.37 2.97 10.50
N ARG A 240 8.22 2.09 11.50
CA ARG A 240 7.36 2.31 12.67
C ARG A 240 7.76 3.58 13.42
N GLN A 241 9.05 3.78 13.69
CA GLN A 241 9.58 4.97 14.35
C GLN A 241 9.24 6.25 13.58
N TRP A 242 9.36 6.22 12.25
CA TRP A 242 8.94 7.34 11.40
C TRP A 242 7.44 7.63 11.53
N CYS A 243 6.59 6.59 11.56
CA CYS A 243 5.15 6.73 11.76
C CYS A 243 4.81 7.33 13.12
N LEU A 244 5.46 6.86 14.19
CA LEU A 244 5.28 7.41 15.54
C LEU A 244 5.67 8.88 15.60
N GLN A 245 6.80 9.26 15.02
CA GLN A 245 7.22 10.67 14.94
C GLN A 245 6.15 11.53 14.25
N LYS A 246 5.53 11.04 13.17
CA LYS A 246 4.41 11.72 12.50
C LYS A 246 3.19 11.86 13.40
N VAL A 247 2.78 10.78 14.08
CA VAL A 247 1.62 10.77 15.00
C VAL A 247 1.83 11.73 16.17
N MET A 248 3.07 11.85 16.65
CA MET A 248 3.48 12.77 17.71
C MET A 248 3.59 14.24 17.24
N GLY A 249 3.22 14.55 16.00
CA GLY A 249 3.27 15.90 15.44
C GLY A 249 4.67 16.38 15.08
N LYS A 250 5.68 15.49 15.07
CA LYS A 250 7.01 15.79 14.54
C LYS A 250 6.94 15.74 13.00
N SER A 251 7.87 16.44 12.34
CA SER A 251 7.98 16.47 10.88
C SER A 251 9.23 15.72 10.41
N PRO A 252 9.28 14.38 10.51
CA PRO A 252 10.44 13.62 10.05
C PRO A 252 10.57 13.69 8.54
N GLU A 253 11.80 13.60 8.06
CA GLU A 253 12.09 13.55 6.62
C GLU A 253 11.39 12.35 5.97
N PRO A 254 10.75 12.52 4.80
CA PRO A 254 10.11 11.41 4.10
C PRO A 254 11.08 10.28 3.79
N LEU A 255 10.66 9.05 4.03
CA LEU A 255 11.44 7.85 3.74
C LEU A 255 11.54 7.66 2.22
N ARG A 256 12.74 7.42 1.72
CA ARG A 256 13.00 7.01 0.33
C ARG A 256 13.89 5.78 0.37
N VAL A 257 13.26 4.62 0.39
CA VAL A 257 13.93 3.35 0.68
C VAL A 257 13.69 2.38 -0.45
N PHE A 258 14.75 1.74 -0.90
CA PHE A 258 14.71 0.62 -1.82
C PHE A 258 15.04 -0.66 -1.05
N VAL A 259 14.03 -1.49 -0.84
CA VAL A 259 14.17 -2.83 -0.24
C VAL A 259 14.39 -3.83 -1.36
N THR A 260 15.62 -4.35 -1.45
CA THR A 260 16.01 -5.35 -2.44
C THR A 260 16.28 -6.70 -1.81
N GLY A 261 16.39 -7.74 -2.62
CA GLY A 261 16.79 -9.08 -2.18
C GLY A 261 16.41 -10.13 -3.21
N GLY A 262 17.07 -11.28 -3.16
CA GLY A 262 16.82 -12.39 -4.07
C GLY A 262 15.39 -12.94 -4.02
N ALA A 263 15.08 -13.84 -4.94
CA ALA A 263 13.80 -14.53 -4.95
C ALA A 263 13.64 -15.35 -3.66
N GLY A 264 12.54 -15.13 -2.94
CA GLY A 264 12.23 -15.88 -1.72
C GLY A 264 12.76 -15.29 -0.41
N THR A 265 13.29 -14.06 -0.40
CA THR A 265 13.77 -13.38 0.81
C THR A 265 12.66 -12.75 1.68
N GLY A 266 11.38 -12.97 1.34
CA GLY A 266 10.25 -12.47 2.12
C GLY A 266 9.91 -10.98 1.94
N LYS A 267 10.27 -10.36 0.81
CA LYS A 267 9.96 -8.95 0.49
C LYS A 267 8.47 -8.59 0.70
N SER A 268 7.57 -9.32 0.05
CA SER A 268 6.12 -9.09 0.16
C SER A 268 5.59 -9.33 1.58
N HIS A 269 6.27 -10.17 2.37
CA HIS A 269 5.93 -10.42 3.78
C HIS A 269 6.23 -9.20 4.66
N LEU A 270 7.40 -8.57 4.45
CA LEU A 270 7.77 -7.31 5.09
C LEU A 270 6.81 -6.17 4.70
N ILE A 271 6.44 -6.08 3.41
CA ILE A 271 5.48 -5.06 2.93
C ILE A 271 4.16 -5.13 3.70
N ARG A 272 3.58 -6.34 3.83
CA ARG A 272 2.29 -6.52 4.53
C ARG A 272 2.39 -6.17 6.01
N ALA A 273 3.53 -6.46 6.66
CA ALA A 273 3.75 -6.08 8.05
C ALA A 273 3.81 -4.55 8.21
N ILE A 274 4.51 -3.86 7.31
CA ILE A 274 4.58 -2.40 7.28
C ILE A 274 3.21 -1.78 7.00
N GLU A 275 2.48 -2.30 6.01
CA GLU A 275 1.14 -1.82 5.67
C GLU A 275 0.18 -1.89 6.87
N TYR A 276 0.15 -3.03 7.56
CA TYR A 276 -0.69 -3.25 8.73
C TYR A 276 -0.36 -2.25 9.85
N GLU A 277 0.91 -2.16 10.26
CA GLU A 277 1.30 -1.34 11.41
C GLU A 277 1.27 0.16 11.10
N ALA A 278 1.77 0.57 9.93
CA ALA A 278 1.73 1.96 9.52
C ALA A 278 0.29 2.43 9.27
N GLY A 279 -0.58 1.56 8.73
CA GLY A 279 -2.02 1.82 8.61
C GLY A 279 -2.65 2.05 9.98
N ARG A 280 -2.39 1.18 10.97
CA ARG A 280 -2.87 1.32 12.34
C ARG A 280 -2.45 2.66 12.95
N LEU A 281 -1.15 2.97 12.92
CA LEU A 281 -0.60 4.17 13.55
C LEU A 281 -1.05 5.46 12.84
N LEU A 282 -0.96 5.52 11.51
CA LEU A 282 -1.23 6.74 10.75
C LEU A 282 -2.73 7.02 10.60
N SER A 283 -3.60 6.01 10.73
CA SER A 283 -5.05 6.20 10.70
C SER A 283 -5.55 7.20 11.74
N THR A 284 -4.83 7.39 12.86
CA THR A 284 -5.19 8.37 13.89
C THR A 284 -5.03 9.82 13.42
N LEU A 285 -4.33 10.05 12.30
CA LEU A 285 -4.14 11.35 11.67
C LEU A 285 -5.17 11.63 10.56
N CYS A 286 -5.94 10.62 10.16
CA CYS A 286 -6.85 10.68 9.04
C CYS A 286 -8.25 11.15 9.52
N ASP A 287 -8.93 11.97 8.72
CA ASP A 287 -10.19 12.63 9.13
C ASP A 287 -11.38 11.67 9.02
N GLN A 288 -11.32 10.76 8.05
CA GLN A 288 -12.35 9.76 7.78
C GLN A 288 -11.79 8.34 7.92
N PRO A 289 -12.60 7.37 8.40
CA PRO A 289 -12.16 5.98 8.50
C PRO A 289 -11.74 5.33 7.18
N ASP A 290 -12.27 5.83 6.05
CA ASP A 290 -12.00 5.32 4.70
C ASP A 290 -10.78 5.97 4.04
N ASP A 291 -10.16 6.97 4.68
CA ASP A 291 -8.99 7.67 4.14
C ASP A 291 -7.78 6.73 4.01
N ILE A 292 -7.07 6.84 2.89
CA ILE A 292 -5.91 6.00 2.61
C ILE A 292 -4.65 6.69 3.11
N CYS A 293 -4.12 6.24 4.25
CA CYS A 293 -2.89 6.77 4.83
C CYS A 293 -1.63 6.02 4.30
N VAL A 294 -1.77 4.74 3.92
CA VAL A 294 -0.73 3.91 3.28
C VAL A 294 -1.25 3.37 1.95
N LEU A 295 -0.55 3.65 0.86
CA LEU A 295 -0.95 3.26 -0.49
C LEU A 295 -0.03 2.17 -1.02
N LEU A 296 -0.57 0.97 -1.24
CA LEU A 296 0.17 -0.15 -1.83
C LEU A 296 -0.10 -0.26 -3.33
N THR A 297 0.95 -0.44 -4.13
CA THR A 297 0.85 -0.53 -5.59
C THR A 297 1.87 -1.51 -6.18
N ALA A 298 1.59 -2.01 -7.38
CA ALA A 298 2.53 -2.78 -8.19
C ALA A 298 2.36 -2.45 -9.69
N PRO A 299 3.38 -2.66 -10.55
CA PRO A 299 3.29 -2.33 -11.96
C PRO A 299 2.40 -3.29 -12.76
N THR A 300 2.24 -4.55 -12.32
CA THR A 300 1.46 -5.59 -13.01
C THR A 300 0.22 -6.01 -12.22
N GLY A 301 -0.81 -6.50 -12.93
CA GLY A 301 -2.08 -6.93 -12.32
C GLY A 301 -1.90 -8.10 -11.35
N ILE A 302 -1.09 -9.11 -11.69
CA ILE A 302 -0.81 -10.27 -10.84
C ILE A 302 -0.09 -9.84 -9.55
N ALA A 303 0.96 -9.00 -9.67
CA ALA A 303 1.70 -8.54 -8.50
C ALA A 303 0.81 -7.69 -7.58
N ALA A 304 -0.04 -6.84 -8.16
CA ALA A 304 -1.01 -6.04 -7.41
C ALA A 304 -2.02 -6.94 -6.69
N TYR A 305 -2.61 -7.92 -7.38
CA TYR A 305 -3.55 -8.88 -6.77
C TYR A 305 -2.94 -9.70 -5.64
N ASN A 306 -1.70 -10.19 -5.81
CA ASN A 306 -0.98 -10.93 -4.76
C ASN A 306 -0.77 -10.11 -3.47
N LEU A 307 -0.84 -8.79 -3.58
CA LEU A 307 -0.72 -7.86 -2.45
C LEU A 307 -2.08 -7.28 -2.01
N ASN A 308 -3.20 -7.72 -2.60
CA ASN A 308 -4.52 -7.09 -2.44
C ASN A 308 -4.49 -5.58 -2.75
N ALA A 309 -3.66 -5.19 -3.72
CA ALA A 309 -3.41 -3.82 -4.13
C ALA A 309 -3.90 -3.55 -5.56
N ALA A 310 -3.86 -2.28 -5.97
CA ALA A 310 -4.14 -1.85 -7.33
C ALA A 310 -2.86 -1.52 -8.10
N THR A 311 -2.94 -1.54 -9.44
CA THR A 311 -1.76 -1.23 -10.27
C THR A 311 -1.39 0.25 -10.21
N ILE A 312 -0.10 0.59 -10.27
CA ILE A 312 0.40 1.98 -10.23
C ILE A 312 -0.33 2.88 -11.25
N HIS A 313 -0.55 2.36 -12.46
CA HIS A 313 -1.23 3.05 -13.55
C HIS A 313 -2.69 3.38 -13.23
N HIS A 314 -3.40 2.45 -12.59
CA HIS A 314 -4.79 2.65 -12.18
C HIS A 314 -4.86 3.64 -11.01
N THR A 315 -4.10 3.36 -9.96
CA THR A 315 -4.14 4.10 -8.69
C THR A 315 -3.81 5.58 -8.88
N LEU A 316 -2.82 5.91 -9.71
CA LEU A 316 -2.36 7.29 -9.93
C LEU A 316 -2.87 7.91 -11.24
N SER A 317 -3.80 7.24 -11.93
CA SER A 317 -4.34 7.69 -13.21
C SER A 317 -3.23 8.03 -14.23
N ILE A 318 -2.23 7.15 -14.35
CA ILE A 318 -1.12 7.29 -15.30
C ILE A 318 -1.53 6.58 -16.60
N GLY A 319 -1.39 7.27 -17.73
CA GLY A 319 -1.70 6.71 -19.05
C GLY A 319 -0.72 5.60 -19.44
N LYS A 320 -1.09 4.78 -20.43
CA LYS A 320 -0.29 3.64 -20.91
C LYS A 320 1.13 4.01 -21.33
N GLN A 321 1.31 5.20 -21.89
CA GLN A 321 2.60 5.77 -22.25
C GLN A 321 2.84 7.00 -21.37
N ALA A 322 3.75 6.86 -20.42
CA ALA A 322 4.30 7.95 -19.64
C ALA A 322 5.34 8.70 -20.49
N SER A 323 4.91 9.42 -21.53
CA SER A 323 5.84 10.24 -22.32
C SER A 323 6.15 11.53 -21.56
N LEU A 324 7.44 11.91 -21.54
CA LEU A 324 7.85 13.25 -21.12
C LEU A 324 7.77 14.22 -22.31
N PRO A 325 7.47 15.52 -22.10
CA PRO A 325 7.29 16.20 -20.81
C PRO A 325 6.00 15.79 -20.07
N TYR A 326 6.04 15.85 -18.73
CA TYR A 326 4.94 15.46 -17.86
C TYR A 326 3.62 16.15 -18.21
N THR A 327 2.55 15.38 -18.37
CA THR A 327 1.21 15.90 -18.65
C THR A 327 0.32 15.86 -17.39
N PRO A 328 -0.15 17.02 -16.88
CA PRO A 328 -1.00 17.08 -15.69
C PRO A 328 -2.40 16.49 -15.96
N LEU A 329 -3.05 15.95 -14.92
CA LEU A 329 -4.47 15.57 -15.00
C LEU A 329 -5.38 16.80 -15.11
N GLY A 330 -6.51 16.63 -15.81
CA GLY A 330 -7.62 17.60 -15.77
C GLY A 330 -8.30 17.64 -14.39
N GLU A 331 -9.03 18.73 -14.13
CA GLU A 331 -9.57 19.06 -12.80
C GLU A 331 -10.47 17.96 -12.22
N ASP A 332 -11.42 17.42 -12.98
CA ASP A 332 -12.36 16.40 -12.48
C ASP A 332 -11.67 15.14 -11.96
N LYS A 333 -10.74 14.60 -12.76
CA LYS A 333 -9.95 13.41 -12.39
C LYS A 333 -9.02 13.71 -11.23
N LEU A 334 -8.42 14.90 -11.22
CA LEU A 334 -7.53 15.30 -10.16
C LEU A 334 -8.27 15.49 -8.83
N ASN A 335 -9.47 16.07 -8.85
CA ASN A 335 -10.29 16.24 -7.65
C ASN A 335 -10.75 14.89 -7.09
N SER A 336 -11.14 13.96 -7.97
CA SER A 336 -11.45 12.58 -7.56
C SER A 336 -10.23 11.89 -6.92
N LEU A 337 -9.06 12.05 -7.53
CA LEU A 337 -7.81 11.48 -7.01
C LEU A 337 -7.40 12.13 -5.67
N ARG A 338 -7.62 13.44 -5.52
CA ARG A 338 -7.36 14.18 -4.27
C ARG A 338 -8.29 13.72 -3.17
N ALA A 339 -9.58 13.58 -3.43
CA ALA A 339 -10.53 13.07 -2.45
C ALA A 339 -10.09 11.70 -1.92
N LYS A 340 -9.53 10.85 -2.78
CA LYS A 340 -9.07 9.51 -2.41
C LYS A 340 -7.70 9.47 -1.73
N LEU A 341 -6.74 10.30 -2.17
CA LEU A 341 -5.32 10.18 -1.83
C LEU A 341 -4.75 11.38 -1.05
N SER A 342 -5.59 12.32 -0.62
CA SER A 342 -5.17 13.53 0.13
C SER A 342 -4.39 13.18 1.40
N GLN A 343 -4.73 12.08 2.08
CA GLN A 343 -4.12 11.68 3.35
C GLN A 343 -2.92 10.72 3.23
N VAL A 344 -2.56 10.27 2.02
CA VAL A 344 -1.47 9.30 1.81
C VAL A 344 -0.15 9.81 2.36
N GLN A 345 0.44 9.11 3.32
CA GLN A 345 1.75 9.43 3.91
C GLN A 345 2.85 8.53 3.36
N ILE A 346 2.52 7.28 3.03
CA ILE A 346 3.45 6.27 2.53
C ILE A 346 2.90 5.67 1.22
N LEU A 347 3.72 5.64 0.17
CA LEU A 347 3.50 4.89 -1.05
C LEU A 347 4.48 3.71 -1.10
N ILE A 348 3.94 2.50 -1.21
CA ILE A 348 4.72 1.29 -1.40
C ILE A 348 4.56 0.82 -2.85
N ILE A 349 5.68 0.54 -3.52
CA ILE A 349 5.72 0.04 -4.90
C ILE A 349 6.46 -1.29 -4.92
N ASP A 350 5.74 -2.41 -5.06
CA ASP A 350 6.37 -3.72 -5.26
C ASP A 350 6.73 -3.94 -6.74
N GLU A 351 7.64 -4.89 -7.00
CA GLU A 351 8.21 -5.20 -8.33
C GLU A 351 8.76 -3.96 -9.05
N ILE A 352 9.47 -3.07 -8.33
CA ILE A 352 10.05 -1.83 -8.86
C ILE A 352 10.99 -2.05 -10.06
N SER A 353 11.49 -3.28 -10.28
CA SER A 353 12.34 -3.61 -11.43
C SER A 353 11.65 -3.40 -12.78
N MET A 354 10.31 -3.44 -12.81
CA MET A 354 9.51 -3.19 -14.01
C MET A 354 9.11 -1.72 -14.19
N VAL A 355 9.50 -0.83 -13.28
CA VAL A 355 9.24 0.60 -13.36
C VAL A 355 10.41 1.30 -14.02
N ASP A 356 10.13 2.17 -15.00
CA ASP A 356 11.13 2.99 -15.66
C ASP A 356 11.20 4.40 -15.07
N HIS A 357 12.22 5.16 -15.49
CA HIS A 357 12.41 6.56 -15.07
C HIS A 357 11.19 7.45 -15.36
N ASN A 358 10.48 7.20 -16.46
CA ASN A 358 9.35 8.03 -16.87
C ASN A 358 8.13 7.80 -15.98
N VAL A 359 7.80 6.54 -15.68
CA VAL A 359 6.73 6.17 -14.76
C VAL A 359 7.03 6.73 -13.38
N LEU A 360 8.27 6.64 -12.89
CA LEU A 360 8.66 7.23 -11.60
C LEU A 360 8.50 8.77 -11.59
N ALA A 361 8.85 9.44 -12.68
CA ALA A 361 8.63 10.88 -12.84
C ALA A 361 7.13 11.24 -12.85
N TYR A 362 6.30 10.41 -13.47
CA TYR A 362 4.85 10.57 -13.42
C TYR A 362 4.30 10.35 -12.01
N VAL A 363 4.78 9.34 -11.26
CA VAL A 363 4.43 9.13 -9.84
C VAL A 363 4.76 10.39 -9.03
N HIS A 364 5.98 10.91 -9.18
CA HIS A 364 6.40 12.17 -8.53
C HIS A 364 5.46 13.33 -8.86
N GLY A 365 5.18 13.54 -10.16
CA GLY A 365 4.29 14.62 -10.60
C GLY A 365 2.86 14.48 -10.07
N ARG A 366 2.32 13.26 -10.07
CA ARG A 366 0.95 12.96 -9.59
C ARG A 366 0.82 13.20 -8.10
N LEU A 367 1.76 12.72 -7.29
CA LEU A 367 1.74 12.94 -5.84
C LEU A 367 1.84 14.43 -5.49
N ARG A 368 2.67 15.21 -6.20
CA ARG A 368 2.72 16.68 -6.02
C ARG A 368 1.40 17.36 -6.38
N GLN A 369 0.70 16.91 -7.43
CA GLN A 369 -0.62 17.45 -7.77
C GLN A 369 -1.67 17.13 -6.70
N VAL A 370 -1.62 15.91 -6.14
CA VAL A 370 -2.52 15.45 -5.07
C VAL A 370 -2.25 16.23 -3.78
N LYS A 371 -0.99 16.30 -3.34
CA LYS A 371 -0.55 16.99 -2.11
C LYS A 371 -0.44 18.51 -2.25
N GLN A 372 -0.74 19.04 -3.44
CA GLN A 372 -0.72 20.47 -3.75
C GLN A 372 0.63 21.14 -3.43
N THR A 373 1.73 20.40 -3.56
CA THR A 373 3.05 20.89 -3.16
C THR A 373 3.63 21.79 -4.25
N GLY A 374 3.83 23.07 -3.90
CA GLY A 374 4.28 24.11 -4.83
C GLY A 374 5.78 24.13 -5.09
N ASP A 375 6.58 23.50 -4.22
CA ASP A 375 8.02 23.35 -4.35
C ASP A 375 8.37 22.08 -5.15
N PHE A 376 9.67 21.88 -5.44
CA PHE A 376 10.18 20.68 -6.13
C PHE A 376 10.46 19.53 -5.14
N SER A 377 9.78 19.48 -3.99
CA SER A 377 9.95 18.38 -3.03
C SER A 377 9.68 17.03 -3.70
N PRO A 378 10.59 16.04 -3.54
CA PRO A 378 10.38 14.71 -4.09
C PRO A 378 9.06 14.12 -3.61
N PHE A 379 8.23 13.67 -4.56
CA PHE A 379 6.98 12.95 -4.33
C PHE A 379 5.95 13.72 -3.48
N GLY A 380 6.04 15.06 -3.41
CA GLY A 380 5.12 15.88 -2.61
C GLY A 380 5.19 15.59 -1.12
N ASN A 381 6.39 15.27 -0.61
CA ASN A 381 6.67 14.85 0.78
C ASN A 381 6.00 13.55 1.22
N VAL A 382 5.54 12.73 0.28
CA VAL A 382 5.11 11.34 0.55
C VAL A 382 6.34 10.45 0.65
N SER A 383 6.38 9.61 1.69
CA SER A 383 7.40 8.57 1.84
C SER A 383 7.22 7.50 0.76
N VAL A 384 8.28 7.10 0.07
CA VAL A 384 8.26 6.07 -0.97
C VAL A 384 9.12 4.88 -0.55
N ILE A 385 8.48 3.72 -0.40
CA ILE A 385 9.15 2.44 -0.16
C ILE A 385 9.06 1.63 -1.46
N ALA A 386 10.15 1.61 -2.21
CA ALA A 386 10.28 0.80 -3.40
C ALA A 386 10.77 -0.61 -3.01
N VAL A 387 10.15 -1.65 -3.55
CA VAL A 387 10.50 -3.04 -3.26
C VAL A 387 10.63 -3.82 -4.56
N GLY A 388 11.65 -4.66 -4.68
CA GLY A 388 11.86 -5.48 -5.87
C GLY A 388 13.26 -6.08 -5.95
N ASP A 389 13.68 -6.51 -7.14
CA ASP A 389 15.02 -7.03 -7.40
C ASP A 389 15.44 -6.65 -8.81
N PHE A 390 16.42 -5.76 -8.97
CA PHE A 390 16.88 -5.31 -10.29
C PHE A 390 17.58 -6.40 -11.11
N TYR A 391 17.95 -7.53 -10.49
CA TYR A 391 18.42 -8.72 -11.18
C TYR A 391 17.29 -9.53 -11.86
N GLN A 392 16.03 -9.18 -11.63
CA GLN A 392 14.88 -9.70 -12.39
C GLN A 392 14.72 -8.96 -13.73
N LEU A 393 13.53 -9.03 -14.36
CA LEU A 393 13.30 -8.39 -15.64
C LEU A 393 13.29 -6.86 -15.50
N PRO A 394 13.97 -6.13 -16.42
CA PRO A 394 13.89 -4.68 -16.54
C PRO A 394 12.53 -4.24 -17.13
N PRO A 395 12.19 -2.93 -17.10
CA PRO A 395 11.00 -2.42 -17.77
C PRO A 395 11.06 -2.69 -19.28
N VAL A 396 9.90 -2.98 -19.88
CA VAL A 396 9.80 -3.24 -21.31
C VAL A 396 9.69 -1.93 -22.09
N LYS A 397 10.56 -1.74 -23.08
CA LYS A 397 10.71 -0.50 -23.88
C LYS A 397 11.06 0.77 -23.06
N GLY A 398 11.34 0.64 -21.77
CA GLY A 398 11.69 1.74 -20.87
C GLY A 398 13.15 1.71 -20.41
N LYS A 399 13.65 2.85 -19.90
CA LYS A 399 14.98 2.91 -19.29
C LYS A 399 14.91 2.48 -17.81
N PRO A 400 15.61 1.42 -17.39
CA PRO A 400 15.60 0.97 -16.01
C PRO A 400 16.18 2.01 -15.05
N LEU A 401 15.72 1.99 -13.80
CA LEU A 401 16.12 2.94 -12.76
C LEU A 401 17.61 2.85 -12.38
N TYR A 402 18.24 1.69 -12.56
CA TYR A 402 19.68 1.50 -12.35
C TYR A 402 20.56 2.04 -13.50
N SER A 403 19.97 2.57 -14.57
CA SER A 403 20.70 3.17 -15.69
C SER A 403 20.65 4.70 -15.63
N SER A 404 21.62 5.38 -16.25
CA SER A 404 21.69 6.85 -16.26
C SER A 404 20.38 7.46 -16.78
N PRO A 405 19.78 8.41 -16.03
CA PRO A 405 18.50 9.01 -16.39
C PRO A 405 18.64 9.92 -17.62
N VAL A 406 17.52 10.17 -18.28
CA VAL A 406 17.40 11.27 -19.26
C VAL A 406 16.64 12.40 -18.56
N GLY A 407 17.35 13.26 -17.84
CA GLY A 407 16.77 14.40 -17.13
C GLY A 407 16.92 14.33 -15.61
N VAL A 408 15.85 14.61 -14.86
CA VAL A 408 15.87 14.65 -13.39
C VAL A 408 15.98 13.23 -12.84
N ASP A 409 17.07 12.96 -12.13
CA ASP A 409 17.23 11.72 -11.38
C ASP A 409 16.43 11.80 -10.07
N LEU A 410 15.33 11.07 -9.99
CA LEU A 410 14.57 10.92 -8.74
C LEU A 410 15.11 9.75 -7.91
N TRP A 411 15.76 8.79 -8.55
CA TRP A 411 16.20 7.54 -7.93
C TRP A 411 17.45 7.74 -7.06
N CYS A 412 18.31 8.71 -7.39
CA CYS A 412 19.49 9.06 -6.60
C CYS A 412 19.20 9.44 -5.13
N ASN A 413 17.94 9.78 -4.81
CA ASN A 413 17.52 10.14 -3.46
C ASN A 413 17.09 8.92 -2.60
N PHE A 414 17.19 7.70 -3.12
CA PHE A 414 16.83 6.47 -2.43
C PHE A 414 18.01 5.86 -1.70
N SER A 415 17.74 5.35 -0.51
CA SER A 415 18.66 4.53 0.29
C SER A 415 18.33 3.05 0.12
N ILE A 416 19.32 2.17 0.21
CA ILE A 416 19.16 0.74 -0.10
C ILE A 416 19.24 -0.14 1.16
N VAL A 417 18.39 -1.16 1.23
CA VAL A 417 18.53 -2.28 2.17
C VAL A 417 18.37 -3.61 1.43
N GLU A 418 19.34 -4.51 1.58
CA GLU A 418 19.29 -5.85 0.98
C GLU A 418 18.88 -6.92 2.00
N LEU A 419 17.78 -7.61 1.72
CA LEU A 419 17.35 -8.80 2.42
C LEU A 419 18.13 -10.02 1.89
N LYS A 420 19.01 -10.57 2.71
CA LYS A 420 19.90 -11.70 2.33
C LYS A 420 19.35 -13.07 2.70
N LYS A 421 18.62 -13.16 3.82
CA LYS A 421 18.09 -14.44 4.33
C LYS A 421 16.97 -14.94 3.45
N ILE A 422 17.17 -16.10 2.84
CA ILE A 422 16.14 -16.79 2.06
C ILE A 422 15.18 -17.50 3.02
N VAL A 423 13.88 -17.30 2.79
CA VAL A 423 12.80 -17.80 3.67
C VAL A 423 11.85 -18.74 2.92
N ARG A 424 11.78 -18.66 1.59
CA ARG A 424 10.81 -19.40 0.76
C ARG A 424 11.27 -20.80 0.36
N GLN A 425 12.54 -20.98 -0.01
CA GLN A 425 13.07 -22.24 -0.53
C GLN A 425 13.47 -23.17 0.63
N LYS A 426 12.92 -24.38 0.67
CA LYS A 426 13.26 -25.41 1.67
C LYS A 426 14.61 -26.08 1.39
N ASP A 427 15.07 -26.01 0.15
CA ASP A 427 16.32 -26.60 -0.34
C ASP A 427 17.42 -25.54 -0.34
N SER A 428 18.38 -25.66 0.58
CA SER A 428 19.50 -24.72 0.72
C SER A 428 20.41 -24.75 -0.51
N VAL A 429 20.63 -25.92 -1.12
CA VAL A 429 21.49 -26.07 -2.30
C VAL A 429 20.90 -25.32 -3.48
N PHE A 430 19.59 -25.49 -3.70
CA PHE A 430 18.89 -24.78 -4.76
C PHE A 430 18.82 -23.27 -4.53
N ALA A 431 18.61 -22.85 -3.28
CA ALA A 431 18.61 -21.44 -2.90
C ALA A 431 19.96 -20.76 -3.17
N GLU A 432 21.06 -21.43 -2.81
CA GLU A 432 22.41 -20.95 -3.09
C GLU A 432 22.73 -20.91 -4.58
N LEU A 433 22.32 -21.93 -5.35
CA LEU A 433 22.42 -21.94 -6.81
C LEU A 433 21.72 -20.71 -7.39
N LEU A 434 20.45 -20.47 -7.04
CA LEU A 434 19.68 -19.33 -7.54
C LEU A 434 20.35 -17.99 -7.19
N ASN A 435 20.93 -17.85 -6.01
CA ASN A 435 21.68 -16.65 -5.61
C ASN A 435 22.93 -16.44 -6.46
N ARG A 436 23.65 -17.51 -6.83
CA ARG A 436 24.79 -17.42 -7.76
C ARG A 436 24.31 -17.03 -9.17
N LEU A 437 23.21 -17.62 -9.66
CA LEU A 437 22.64 -17.28 -10.97
C LEU A 437 22.14 -15.83 -11.02
N ARG A 438 21.57 -15.31 -9.92
CA ARG A 438 21.04 -13.94 -9.79
C ARG A 438 22.07 -12.89 -10.18
N VAL A 439 23.31 -13.02 -9.72
CA VAL A 439 24.37 -12.01 -9.85
C VAL A 439 25.46 -12.39 -10.86
N ARG A 440 25.26 -13.45 -11.64
CA ARG A 440 26.25 -13.95 -12.60
C ARG A 440 26.42 -12.97 -13.77
N SER A 441 27.63 -12.45 -13.93
CA SER A 441 28.04 -11.72 -15.14
C SER A 441 28.22 -12.65 -16.34
N ARG A 442 28.01 -12.12 -17.55
CA ARG A 442 28.21 -12.87 -18.81
C ARG A 442 29.66 -13.34 -18.99
N ALA A 443 30.62 -12.60 -18.43
CA ALA A 443 32.04 -12.94 -18.50
C ALA A 443 32.45 -14.04 -17.50
N THR A 444 31.63 -14.28 -16.47
CA THR A 444 31.94 -15.26 -15.42
C THR A 444 31.41 -16.64 -15.80
N PRO A 445 32.27 -17.68 -15.87
CA PRO A 445 31.82 -19.05 -16.12
C PRO A 445 30.97 -19.55 -14.94
N MET A 446 30.00 -20.44 -15.21
CA MET A 446 29.30 -21.14 -14.14
C MET A 446 30.22 -22.14 -13.45
N LEU A 447 29.94 -22.45 -12.18
CA LEU A 447 30.58 -23.57 -11.50
C LEU A 447 30.14 -24.88 -12.16
N ASP A 448 31.06 -25.83 -12.31
CA ASP A 448 30.75 -27.13 -12.93
C ASP A 448 29.64 -27.87 -12.16
N SER A 449 29.64 -27.78 -10.83
CA SER A 449 28.59 -28.33 -9.97
C SER A 449 27.19 -27.74 -10.25
N ASP A 450 27.11 -26.43 -10.52
CA ASP A 450 25.85 -25.75 -10.83
C ASP A 450 25.32 -26.18 -12.21
N VAL A 451 26.23 -26.34 -13.18
CA VAL A 451 25.90 -26.83 -14.52
C VAL A 451 25.41 -28.26 -14.45
N GLU A 452 26.06 -29.12 -13.66
CA GLU A 452 25.63 -30.51 -13.43
C GLU A 452 24.23 -30.56 -12.81
N ILE A 453 23.97 -29.76 -11.77
CA ILE A 453 22.66 -29.68 -11.12
C ILE A 453 21.55 -29.30 -12.12
N LEU A 454 21.79 -28.28 -12.96
CA LEU A 454 20.80 -27.85 -13.95
C LEU A 454 20.63 -28.86 -15.09
N LYS A 455 21.72 -29.47 -15.56
CA LYS A 455 21.66 -30.52 -16.59
C LYS A 455 20.94 -31.78 -16.11
N MET A 456 21.07 -32.14 -14.84
CA MET A 456 20.29 -33.24 -14.25
C MET A 456 18.77 -32.99 -14.32
N ARG A 457 18.33 -31.73 -14.46
CA ARG A 457 16.92 -31.36 -14.64
C ARG A 457 16.46 -31.29 -16.09
N GLU A 458 17.35 -31.51 -17.05
CA GLU A 458 17.00 -31.71 -18.46
C GLU A 458 16.57 -33.17 -18.68
N THR A 459 15.49 -33.59 -18.02
CA THR A 459 15.04 -34.99 -17.98
C THR A 459 14.34 -35.45 -19.25
N GLY A 460 13.86 -34.51 -20.08
CA GLY A 460 13.06 -34.81 -21.28
C GLY A 460 11.64 -35.30 -20.97
N GLU A 461 11.22 -35.28 -19.71
CA GLU A 461 9.91 -35.74 -19.27
C GLU A 461 8.77 -34.87 -19.84
N VAL A 462 7.66 -35.52 -20.17
CA VAL A 462 6.42 -34.85 -20.58
C VAL A 462 5.59 -34.63 -19.33
N SER A 463 5.70 -33.42 -18.77
CA SER A 463 4.88 -32.97 -17.64
C SER A 463 3.69 -32.12 -18.14
N SER A 464 2.57 -32.19 -17.42
CA SER A 464 1.41 -31.31 -17.58
C SER A 464 1.52 -30.01 -16.77
N ALA A 465 2.64 -29.80 -16.08
CA ALA A 465 2.92 -28.58 -15.34
C ALA A 465 3.01 -27.36 -16.27
N LEU A 466 2.98 -26.15 -15.69
CA LEU A 466 3.07 -24.90 -16.44
C LEU A 466 4.38 -24.82 -17.25
N HIS A 467 4.25 -24.64 -18.57
CA HIS A 467 5.41 -24.41 -19.45
C HIS A 467 5.76 -22.92 -19.51
N ILE A 468 7.02 -22.60 -19.28
CA ILE A 468 7.53 -21.23 -19.27
C ILE A 468 8.47 -21.05 -20.47
N PHE A 469 8.13 -20.12 -21.36
CA PHE A 469 8.92 -19.81 -22.56
C PHE A 469 9.36 -18.34 -22.61
N ALA A 470 10.38 -18.04 -23.41
CA ALA A 470 10.88 -16.68 -23.59
C ALA A 470 9.94 -15.79 -24.43
N THR A 471 9.27 -16.35 -25.45
CA THR A 471 8.51 -15.58 -26.46
C THR A 471 7.04 -16.02 -26.57
N ASN A 472 6.15 -15.07 -26.92
CA ASN A 472 4.72 -15.35 -27.13
C ASN A 472 4.46 -16.34 -28.27
N ARG A 473 5.34 -16.37 -29.28
CA ARG A 473 5.24 -17.33 -30.38
C ARG A 473 5.40 -18.76 -29.88
N GLN A 474 6.42 -19.04 -29.07
CA GLN A 474 6.62 -20.37 -28.47
C GLN A 474 5.43 -20.76 -27.58
N VAL A 475 4.92 -19.81 -26.79
CA VAL A 475 3.74 -20.02 -25.95
C VAL A 475 2.51 -20.38 -26.79
N SER A 476 2.26 -19.62 -27.86
CA SER A 476 1.08 -19.82 -28.71
C SER A 476 1.15 -21.14 -29.47
N GLU A 477 2.31 -21.47 -30.05
CA GLU A 477 2.55 -22.74 -30.73
C GLU A 477 2.35 -23.92 -29.76
N HIS A 478 2.92 -23.86 -28.56
CA HIS A 478 2.76 -24.92 -27.56
C HIS A 478 1.31 -25.08 -27.11
N ASN A 479 0.65 -23.98 -26.76
CA ASN A 479 -0.74 -24.00 -26.29
C ASN A 479 -1.71 -24.53 -27.34
N LEU A 480 -1.55 -24.14 -28.61
CA LEU A 480 -2.41 -24.63 -29.70
C LEU A 480 -2.20 -26.12 -29.96
N ASN A 481 -0.95 -26.57 -30.04
CA ASN A 481 -0.66 -27.99 -30.23
C ASN A 481 -1.25 -28.82 -29.07
N TYR A 482 -1.07 -28.37 -27.82
CA TYR A 482 -1.60 -29.06 -26.66
C TYR A 482 -3.14 -29.07 -26.63
N LEU A 483 -3.79 -27.98 -27.06
CA LEU A 483 -5.24 -27.93 -27.22
C LEU A 483 -5.71 -28.97 -28.24
N PHE A 484 -5.08 -29.03 -29.42
CA PHE A 484 -5.47 -29.96 -30.47
C PHE A 484 -5.26 -31.42 -30.08
N ASP A 485 -4.22 -31.70 -29.31
CA ASP A 485 -3.93 -33.05 -28.82
C ASP A 485 -4.90 -33.48 -27.71
N CYS A 486 -5.25 -32.58 -26.78
CA CYS A 486 -6.02 -32.92 -25.59
C CYS A 486 -7.54 -32.72 -25.73
N CYS A 487 -7.99 -31.88 -26.66
CA CYS A 487 -9.37 -31.44 -26.79
C CYS A 487 -9.84 -31.49 -28.25
N PRO A 488 -10.29 -32.66 -28.75
CA PRO A 488 -10.74 -32.78 -30.14
C PRO A 488 -12.00 -31.95 -30.45
N ASP A 489 -12.84 -31.69 -29.45
CA ASP A 489 -14.08 -30.90 -29.57
C ASP A 489 -13.88 -29.39 -29.33
N TYR A 490 -12.73 -28.85 -29.76
CA TYR A 490 -12.46 -27.41 -29.60
C TYR A 490 -13.35 -26.55 -30.51
N VAL A 491 -13.66 -25.35 -30.02
CA VAL A 491 -14.40 -24.33 -30.75
C VAL A 491 -13.48 -23.16 -31.02
N THR A 492 -13.48 -22.70 -32.27
CA THR A 492 -12.78 -21.49 -32.70
C THR A 492 -13.74 -20.31 -32.70
N VAL A 493 -13.50 -19.35 -31.81
CA VAL A 493 -14.30 -18.13 -31.68
C VAL A 493 -13.58 -16.98 -32.37
N GLU A 494 -14.11 -16.55 -33.52
CA GLU A 494 -13.63 -15.37 -34.23
C GLU A 494 -14.10 -14.09 -33.54
N ALA A 495 -13.20 -13.11 -33.41
CA ALA A 495 -13.54 -11.79 -32.89
C ALA A 495 -14.57 -11.09 -33.76
N GLN A 496 -15.39 -10.26 -33.14
CA GLN A 496 -16.34 -9.39 -33.84
C GLN A 496 -15.74 -8.00 -33.92
N ASP A 497 -15.22 -7.63 -35.10
CA ASP A 497 -14.67 -6.30 -35.35
C ASP A 497 -15.74 -5.36 -35.93
N PHE A 498 -15.71 -4.11 -35.50
CA PHE A 498 -16.66 -3.06 -35.84
C PHE A 498 -15.92 -1.83 -36.35
N VAL A 499 -16.47 -1.19 -37.37
CA VAL A 499 -15.98 0.05 -37.96
C VAL A 499 -17.06 1.11 -37.92
N ASN A 500 -16.65 2.37 -37.83
CA ASN A 500 -17.59 3.47 -37.89
C ASN A 500 -18.06 3.66 -39.34
N ASN A 501 -19.37 3.56 -39.59
CA ASN A 501 -19.94 3.85 -40.89
C ASN A 501 -19.93 5.37 -41.11
N ARG A 502 -19.21 5.81 -42.14
CA ARG A 502 -19.00 7.23 -42.47
C ARG A 502 -20.29 7.98 -42.80
N THR A 503 -21.37 7.28 -43.13
CA THR A 503 -22.64 7.88 -43.56
C THR A 503 -23.66 7.98 -42.42
N THR A 504 -23.66 7.02 -41.50
CA THR A 504 -24.64 6.95 -40.39
C THR A 504 -24.03 7.33 -39.03
N GLY A 505 -22.71 7.28 -38.89
CA GLY A 505 -22.01 7.47 -37.62
C GLY A 505 -22.13 6.28 -36.65
N ASN A 506 -22.79 5.20 -37.07
CA ASN A 506 -23.00 3.99 -36.27
C ASN A 506 -21.84 2.99 -36.45
N LEU A 507 -21.59 2.19 -35.42
CA LEU A 507 -20.65 1.07 -35.49
C LEU A 507 -21.29 -0.11 -36.24
N GLU A 508 -20.71 -0.48 -37.36
CA GLU A 508 -21.14 -1.63 -38.16
C GLU A 508 -20.10 -2.74 -38.12
N ARG A 509 -20.58 -3.99 -38.03
CA ARG A 509 -19.71 -5.17 -38.02
C ARG A 509 -19.01 -5.29 -39.37
N MET A 510 -17.68 -5.36 -39.37
CA MET A 510 -16.93 -5.61 -40.59
C MET A 510 -16.81 -7.11 -40.88
N PRO A 511 -16.79 -7.52 -42.16
CA PRO A 511 -16.39 -8.87 -42.53
C PRO A 511 -14.88 -9.04 -42.33
N GLY A 512 -14.49 -10.07 -41.58
CA GLY A 512 -13.08 -10.34 -41.23
C GLY A 512 -12.58 -9.47 -40.07
N HIS A 513 -11.26 -9.31 -39.99
CA HIS A 513 -10.57 -8.65 -38.88
C HIS A 513 -9.85 -7.38 -39.32
N HIS A 514 -9.63 -6.44 -38.40
CA HIS A 514 -8.77 -5.28 -38.61
C HIS A 514 -7.34 -5.73 -38.94
N GLY A 515 -6.82 -5.37 -40.11
CA GLY A 515 -5.46 -5.77 -40.53
C GLY A 515 -4.31 -5.24 -39.67
N VAL A 516 -4.51 -4.20 -38.85
CA VAL A 516 -3.53 -3.70 -37.87
C VAL A 516 -4.25 -3.35 -36.56
N ALA A 517 -4.38 -4.31 -35.67
CA ALA A 517 -4.98 -4.14 -34.34
C ALA A 517 -3.88 -3.96 -33.27
N ALA A 518 -3.36 -2.74 -33.12
CA ALA A 518 -2.27 -2.44 -32.19
C ALA A 518 -2.71 -1.95 -30.80
N ASP A 519 -3.98 -1.55 -30.65
CA ASP A 519 -4.47 -0.88 -29.42
C ASP A 519 -5.30 -1.79 -28.49
N THR A 520 -5.46 -3.07 -28.83
CA THR A 520 -6.27 -4.04 -28.08
C THR A 520 -5.46 -5.22 -27.54
N SER A 521 -5.88 -5.71 -26.38
CA SER A 521 -5.37 -6.94 -25.77
C SER A 521 -6.14 -8.20 -26.18
N LEU A 522 -7.31 -8.01 -26.81
CA LEU A 522 -8.22 -9.07 -27.19
C LEU A 522 -7.75 -9.83 -28.44
N PRO A 523 -7.75 -11.18 -28.41
CA PRO A 523 -7.27 -11.98 -29.53
C PRO A 523 -8.19 -11.88 -30.75
N GLU A 524 -7.62 -12.03 -31.95
CA GLU A 524 -8.38 -12.12 -33.21
C GLU A 524 -9.19 -13.41 -33.27
N THR A 525 -8.51 -14.51 -32.96
CA THR A 525 -9.09 -15.84 -32.97
C THR A 525 -8.80 -16.49 -31.63
N LEU A 526 -9.83 -17.05 -30.98
CA LEU A 526 -9.73 -17.68 -29.69
C LEU A 526 -10.23 -19.12 -29.77
N CYS A 527 -9.32 -20.09 -29.65
CA CYS A 527 -9.68 -21.50 -29.58
C CYS A 527 -9.91 -21.90 -28.11
N LEU A 528 -11.10 -22.43 -27.81
CA LEU A 528 -11.50 -22.88 -26.48
C LEU A 528 -12.13 -24.27 -26.55
N ALA A 529 -12.03 -25.02 -25.46
CA ALA A 529 -12.74 -26.28 -25.29
C ALA A 529 -13.11 -26.45 -23.82
N ARG A 530 -14.02 -27.37 -23.52
CA ARG A 530 -14.21 -27.83 -22.14
C ARG A 530 -12.88 -28.43 -21.64
N ASN A 531 -12.49 -28.10 -20.42
CA ASN A 531 -11.19 -28.43 -19.81
C ASN A 531 -9.98 -27.70 -20.40
N ALA A 532 -10.18 -26.75 -21.32
CA ALA A 532 -9.07 -25.94 -21.80
C ALA A 532 -8.51 -25.05 -20.68
N ARG A 533 -7.20 -24.98 -20.60
CA ARG A 533 -6.50 -24.10 -19.66
C ARG A 533 -6.44 -22.70 -20.24
N VAL A 534 -6.95 -21.72 -19.49
CA VAL A 534 -7.04 -20.32 -19.93
C VAL A 534 -6.50 -19.35 -18.89
N MET A 535 -6.13 -18.16 -19.34
CA MET A 535 -5.80 -17.03 -18.50
C MET A 535 -6.51 -15.77 -18.98
N LEU A 536 -6.86 -14.89 -18.05
CA LEU A 536 -7.32 -13.55 -18.40
C LEU A 536 -6.18 -12.74 -19.01
N CYS A 537 -6.44 -12.01 -20.10
CA CYS A 537 -5.48 -11.10 -20.73
C CYS A 537 -5.72 -9.62 -20.37
N LYS A 538 -6.75 -9.34 -19.57
CA LYS A 538 -7.17 -7.99 -19.17
C LYS A 538 -7.64 -7.99 -17.71
N ASN A 539 -7.50 -6.85 -17.05
CA ASN A 539 -8.15 -6.60 -15.76
C ASN A 539 -9.64 -6.31 -16.01
N VAL A 540 -10.50 -7.26 -15.61
CA VAL A 540 -11.97 -7.16 -15.71
C VAL A 540 -12.54 -6.59 -14.41
N ASP A 541 -12.09 -7.13 -13.28
CA ASP A 541 -12.46 -6.67 -11.94
C ASP A 541 -11.31 -6.99 -10.99
N VAL A 542 -10.50 -5.99 -10.66
CA VAL A 542 -9.31 -6.17 -9.81
C VAL A 542 -9.71 -6.52 -8.38
N ALA A 543 -10.81 -5.96 -7.88
CA ALA A 543 -11.28 -6.17 -6.50
C ALA A 543 -11.83 -7.59 -6.29
N ASP A 544 -12.39 -8.20 -7.33
CA ASP A 544 -12.81 -9.61 -7.37
C ASP A 544 -11.69 -10.54 -7.90
N GLY A 545 -10.46 -10.05 -8.07
CA GLY A 545 -9.31 -10.85 -8.51
C GLY A 545 -9.30 -11.26 -9.98
N LEU A 546 -10.24 -10.78 -10.79
CA LEU A 546 -10.29 -10.99 -12.23
C LEU A 546 -9.30 -10.06 -12.95
N VAL A 547 -8.01 -10.36 -12.78
CA VAL A 547 -6.89 -9.58 -13.30
C VAL A 547 -6.21 -10.26 -14.49
N ASN A 548 -5.52 -9.48 -15.34
CA ASN A 548 -4.65 -10.00 -16.38
C ASN A 548 -3.59 -10.93 -15.74
N GLY A 549 -3.59 -12.20 -16.14
CA GLY A 549 -2.75 -13.23 -15.57
C GLY A 549 -3.48 -14.29 -14.76
N ALA A 550 -4.70 -14.01 -14.28
CA ALA A 550 -5.47 -15.00 -13.52
C ALA A 550 -5.76 -16.23 -14.38
N CYS A 551 -5.32 -17.40 -13.90
CA CYS A 551 -5.42 -18.66 -14.62
C CYS A 551 -6.58 -19.51 -14.11
N GLY A 552 -7.17 -20.28 -15.02
CA GLY A 552 -8.28 -21.16 -14.72
C GLY A 552 -8.52 -22.16 -15.83
N THR A 553 -9.55 -22.98 -15.63
CA THR A 553 -9.93 -24.05 -16.54
C THR A 553 -11.37 -23.83 -16.99
N VAL A 554 -11.60 -23.87 -18.31
CA VAL A 554 -12.94 -23.72 -18.89
C VAL A 554 -13.79 -24.91 -18.49
N THR A 555 -14.93 -24.65 -17.85
CA THR A 555 -15.88 -25.69 -17.44
C THR A 555 -17.04 -25.83 -18.40
N GLN A 556 -17.51 -24.72 -18.97
CA GLN A 556 -18.62 -24.71 -19.91
C GLN A 556 -18.57 -23.50 -20.86
N LEU A 557 -19.06 -23.71 -22.08
CA LEU A 557 -19.31 -22.68 -23.08
C LEU A 557 -20.83 -22.60 -23.30
N VAL A 558 -21.42 -21.42 -23.14
CA VAL A 558 -22.87 -21.21 -23.37
C VAL A 558 -23.05 -20.48 -24.68
N PHE A 559 -23.77 -21.10 -25.61
CA PHE A 559 -24.10 -20.54 -26.92
C PHE A 559 -25.55 -20.07 -26.96
N GLY A 560 -25.80 -19.01 -27.73
CA GLY A 560 -27.15 -18.62 -28.14
C GLY A 560 -27.61 -19.40 -29.38
N GLU A 561 -28.69 -18.94 -30.01
CA GLU A 561 -29.29 -19.60 -31.19
C GLU A 561 -28.29 -19.76 -32.35
N ASP A 562 -27.46 -18.73 -32.59
CA ASP A 562 -26.52 -18.68 -33.72
C ASP A 562 -25.30 -19.61 -33.59
N SER A 563 -25.12 -20.32 -32.46
CA SER A 563 -24.09 -21.36 -32.19
C SER A 563 -22.63 -21.07 -32.58
N THR A 564 -22.31 -19.84 -33.03
CA THR A 564 -21.02 -19.45 -33.62
C THR A 564 -20.20 -18.57 -32.69
N PHE A 565 -20.85 -17.72 -31.90
CA PHE A 565 -20.22 -16.89 -30.89
C PHE A 565 -20.84 -17.19 -29.51
N PRO A 566 -20.07 -17.69 -28.53
CA PRO A 566 -20.58 -17.95 -27.19
C PRO A 566 -21.13 -16.68 -26.54
N LEU A 567 -22.20 -16.79 -25.76
CA LEU A 567 -22.73 -15.71 -24.93
C LEU A 567 -21.83 -15.50 -23.70
N THR A 568 -21.44 -16.61 -23.05
CA THR A 568 -20.65 -16.60 -21.81
C THR A 568 -19.73 -17.83 -21.77
N VAL A 569 -18.52 -17.64 -21.24
CA VAL A 569 -17.57 -18.72 -20.94
C VAL A 569 -17.47 -18.87 -19.42
N TYR A 570 -17.72 -20.07 -18.90
CA TYR A 570 -17.53 -20.37 -17.49
C TYR A 570 -16.11 -20.88 -17.26
N VAL A 571 -15.38 -20.23 -16.35
CA VAL A 571 -14.01 -20.56 -16.00
C VAL A 571 -13.92 -20.84 -14.49
N ARG A 572 -13.39 -22.00 -14.13
CA ARG A 572 -12.98 -22.31 -12.75
C ARG A 572 -11.55 -21.82 -12.57
N PHE A 573 -11.37 -20.70 -11.88
CA PHE A 573 -10.06 -20.16 -11.55
C PHE A 573 -9.34 -21.03 -10.51
N ASP A 574 -8.01 -21.01 -10.51
CA ASP A 574 -7.20 -21.80 -9.57
C ASP A 574 -7.37 -21.37 -8.13
N ASP A 575 -7.46 -20.05 -7.92
CA ASP A 575 -7.76 -19.46 -6.63
C ASP A 575 -9.28 -19.31 -6.52
N GLU A 576 -9.88 -19.99 -5.55
CA GLU A 576 -11.32 -19.93 -5.30
C GLU A 576 -11.80 -18.53 -4.93
N ASN A 577 -10.93 -17.63 -4.47
CA ASN A 577 -11.30 -16.25 -4.16
C ASN A 577 -11.55 -15.42 -5.43
N ILE A 578 -10.94 -15.78 -6.57
CA ILE A 578 -11.08 -15.07 -7.83
C ILE A 578 -12.50 -15.25 -8.40
N GLY A 579 -13.18 -14.14 -8.65
CA GLY A 579 -14.54 -14.12 -9.19
C GLY A 579 -15.63 -14.45 -8.16
N SER A 580 -15.28 -14.49 -6.86
CA SER A 580 -16.20 -14.91 -5.80
C SER A 580 -17.41 -14.00 -5.65
N ASP A 581 -17.24 -12.68 -5.81
CA ASP A 581 -18.34 -11.73 -5.78
C ASP A 581 -19.21 -11.87 -7.04
N ARG A 582 -18.58 -12.04 -8.21
CA ARG A 582 -19.29 -12.27 -9.47
C ARG A 582 -20.13 -13.55 -9.42
N ARG A 583 -19.63 -14.63 -8.79
CA ARG A 583 -20.40 -15.86 -8.55
C ARG A 583 -21.60 -15.62 -7.63
N LYS A 584 -21.42 -14.89 -6.53
CA LYS A 584 -22.53 -14.53 -5.61
C LYS A 584 -23.64 -13.74 -6.30
N LYS A 585 -23.28 -12.79 -7.16
CA LYS A 585 -24.25 -11.98 -7.93
C LYS A 585 -25.04 -12.81 -8.94
N ARG A 586 -24.53 -13.97 -9.37
CA ARG A 586 -25.19 -14.88 -10.33
C ARG A 586 -25.58 -16.22 -9.68
N ALA A 587 -26.07 -16.20 -8.44
CA ALA A 587 -26.42 -17.40 -7.66
C ALA A 587 -27.50 -18.31 -8.29
N HIS A 588 -28.23 -17.85 -9.32
CA HIS A 588 -29.22 -18.63 -10.06
C HIS A 588 -28.67 -19.45 -11.24
N ALA A 589 -27.34 -19.50 -11.43
CA ALA A 589 -26.72 -20.34 -12.45
C ALA A 589 -26.92 -21.85 -12.18
N ALA A 590 -26.89 -22.68 -13.22
CA ALA A 590 -27.02 -24.13 -13.11
C ALA A 590 -26.05 -24.74 -12.10
N VAL A 591 -26.45 -25.82 -11.40
CA VAL A 591 -25.70 -26.46 -10.30
C VAL A 591 -24.24 -26.81 -10.71
N GLU A 592 -24.02 -27.17 -11.97
CA GLU A 592 -22.69 -27.51 -12.50
C GLU A 592 -21.73 -26.31 -12.62
N CYS A 593 -22.25 -25.07 -12.60
CA CYS A 593 -21.49 -23.82 -12.74
C CYS A 593 -21.26 -23.07 -11.43
N LEU A 594 -21.74 -23.57 -10.28
CA LEU A 594 -21.67 -22.86 -8.99
C LEU A 594 -20.25 -22.50 -8.55
N GLN A 595 -19.25 -23.29 -8.95
CA GLN A 595 -17.82 -23.04 -8.68
C GLN A 595 -17.09 -22.34 -9.84
N SER A 596 -17.80 -21.95 -10.90
CA SER A 596 -17.20 -21.34 -12.08
C SER A 596 -17.64 -19.89 -12.21
N THR A 597 -16.70 -19.03 -12.58
CA THR A 597 -16.97 -17.61 -12.79
C THR A 597 -17.35 -17.37 -14.25
N ALA A 598 -18.45 -16.65 -14.46
CA ALA A 598 -18.90 -16.25 -15.79
C ALA A 598 -18.02 -15.14 -16.36
N ILE A 599 -17.39 -15.39 -17.50
CA ILE A 599 -16.63 -14.43 -18.28
C ILE A 599 -17.44 -14.09 -19.51
N ASP A 600 -17.76 -12.81 -19.64
CA ASP A 600 -18.54 -12.25 -20.74
C ASP A 600 -17.57 -11.59 -21.76
N PRO A 601 -17.98 -11.42 -23.03
CA PRO A 601 -17.14 -10.78 -24.04
C PRO A 601 -16.97 -9.29 -23.74
N GLU A 602 -15.75 -8.80 -23.92
CA GLU A 602 -15.37 -7.40 -23.70
C GLU A 602 -15.20 -6.67 -25.03
N THR A 603 -15.39 -5.36 -25.01
CA THR A 603 -15.28 -4.50 -26.19
C THR A 603 -14.14 -3.50 -26.02
N GLU A 604 -13.19 -3.47 -26.96
CA GLU A 604 -12.02 -2.58 -26.92
C GLU A 604 -11.80 -1.84 -28.23
N ARG A 605 -11.21 -0.64 -28.16
CA ARG A 605 -10.68 0.02 -29.35
C ARG A 605 -9.53 -0.81 -29.92
N ALA A 606 -9.68 -1.31 -31.14
CA ALA A 606 -8.68 -2.11 -31.82
C ALA A 606 -7.71 -1.25 -32.66
N THR A 607 -8.20 -0.12 -33.18
CA THR A 607 -7.41 0.74 -34.09
C THR A 607 -7.47 2.21 -33.68
N LYS A 608 -6.38 2.95 -33.94
CA LYS A 608 -6.38 4.41 -33.73
C LYS A 608 -7.36 5.18 -34.64
N ARG A 609 -7.99 4.55 -35.64
CA ARG A 609 -9.12 5.13 -36.42
C ARG A 609 -10.49 4.91 -35.80
N GLY A 610 -10.56 4.40 -34.56
CA GLY A 610 -11.83 4.21 -33.86
C GLY A 610 -12.53 2.88 -34.17
N GLY A 611 -11.85 1.93 -34.83
CA GLY A 611 -12.33 0.56 -34.94
C GLY A 611 -12.34 -0.14 -33.58
N VAL A 612 -13.31 -1.01 -33.38
CA VAL A 612 -13.64 -1.64 -32.11
C VAL A 612 -13.66 -3.16 -32.29
N ARG A 613 -13.09 -3.90 -31.34
CA ARG A 613 -13.08 -5.36 -31.30
C ARG A 613 -13.86 -5.85 -30.09
N ARG A 614 -14.75 -6.82 -30.31
CA ARG A 614 -15.47 -7.56 -29.26
C ARG A 614 -15.03 -9.02 -29.23
N GLN A 615 -14.52 -9.46 -28.08
CA GLN A 615 -14.03 -10.83 -27.86
C GLN A 615 -13.89 -11.11 -26.35
N PHE A 616 -13.86 -12.38 -25.96
CA PHE A 616 -13.55 -12.77 -24.59
C PHE A 616 -12.11 -12.37 -24.18
N PRO A 617 -11.90 -11.81 -22.98
CA PRO A 617 -10.58 -11.43 -22.48
C PRO A 617 -9.76 -12.64 -22.01
N LEU A 618 -9.76 -13.74 -22.78
CA LEU A 618 -9.13 -15.02 -22.45
C LEU A 618 -8.05 -15.39 -23.48
N ARG A 619 -7.03 -16.12 -23.03
CA ARG A 619 -6.04 -16.80 -23.88
C ARG A 619 -5.70 -18.16 -23.29
N LEU A 620 -5.24 -19.10 -24.10
CA LEU A 620 -4.75 -20.40 -23.62
C LEU A 620 -3.54 -20.22 -22.69
N ALA A 621 -3.43 -21.09 -21.68
CA ALA A 621 -2.51 -20.91 -20.56
C ALA A 621 -1.86 -22.21 -20.00
N TRP A 622 -1.69 -23.25 -20.82
CA TRP A 622 -0.77 -24.34 -20.45
C TRP A 622 0.69 -23.87 -20.45
N ALA A 623 0.97 -22.92 -21.33
CA ALA A 623 2.22 -22.20 -21.42
C ALA A 623 2.04 -20.69 -21.17
N CYS A 624 3.04 -20.08 -20.54
CA CYS A 624 3.13 -18.63 -20.35
C CYS A 624 4.55 -18.12 -20.66
N THR A 625 4.68 -16.81 -20.87
CA THR A 625 6.00 -16.20 -21.01
C THR A 625 6.65 -15.95 -19.64
N VAL A 626 7.98 -15.91 -19.61
CA VAL A 626 8.74 -15.53 -18.40
C VAL A 626 8.24 -14.22 -17.78
N HIS A 627 7.91 -13.23 -18.62
CA HIS A 627 7.40 -11.92 -18.18
C HIS A 627 6.10 -12.01 -17.39
N LYS A 628 5.19 -12.93 -17.78
CA LYS A 628 3.89 -13.09 -17.12
C LYS A 628 3.96 -13.88 -15.82
N VAL A 629 4.94 -14.76 -15.67
CA VAL A 629 5.11 -15.55 -14.45
C VAL A 629 5.97 -14.84 -13.39
N GLN A 630 6.49 -13.64 -13.66
CA GLN A 630 7.19 -12.86 -12.64
C GLN A 630 6.26 -12.56 -11.47
N GLY A 631 6.75 -12.77 -10.25
CA GLY A 631 5.95 -12.69 -9.02
C GLY A 631 5.13 -13.96 -8.71
N LEU A 632 4.87 -14.85 -9.68
CA LEU A 632 4.18 -16.13 -9.47
C LEU A 632 5.09 -17.13 -8.75
N THR A 633 4.50 -18.01 -7.95
CA THR A 633 5.19 -19.18 -7.36
C THR A 633 4.39 -20.43 -7.70
N VAL A 634 5.06 -21.45 -8.24
CA VAL A 634 4.45 -22.73 -8.62
C VAL A 634 5.23 -23.88 -7.98
N ASP A 635 4.56 -25.02 -7.76
CA ASP A 635 5.23 -26.20 -7.18
C ASP A 635 6.07 -26.95 -8.23
N GLU A 636 5.60 -27.00 -9.47
CA GLU A 636 6.29 -27.62 -10.61
C GLU A 636 6.20 -26.73 -11.86
N ALA A 637 7.28 -26.66 -12.66
CA ALA A 637 7.29 -25.94 -13.93
C ALA A 637 8.29 -26.53 -14.94
N VAL A 638 7.93 -26.43 -16.22
CA VAL A 638 8.81 -26.77 -17.35
C VAL A 638 9.37 -25.49 -17.95
N VAL A 639 10.66 -25.22 -17.77
CA VAL A 639 11.33 -24.00 -18.24
C VAL A 639 12.13 -24.28 -19.50
N SER A 640 11.78 -23.62 -20.60
CA SER A 640 12.61 -23.64 -21.82
C SER A 640 13.58 -22.46 -21.82
N LEU A 641 14.87 -22.76 -21.94
CA LEU A 641 15.93 -21.74 -22.08
C LEU A 641 16.19 -21.35 -23.54
N LYS A 642 15.42 -21.92 -24.48
CA LYS A 642 15.49 -21.60 -25.91
C LYS A 642 14.97 -20.19 -26.17
N ARG A 643 15.75 -19.39 -26.90
CA ARG A 643 15.44 -17.98 -27.27
C ARG A 643 15.33 -17.03 -26.09
N VAL A 644 15.93 -17.34 -24.93
CA VAL A 644 16.13 -16.35 -23.86
C VAL A 644 17.02 -15.21 -24.41
N PHE A 645 16.55 -13.97 -24.26
CA PHE A 645 17.15 -12.80 -24.90
C PHE A 645 17.45 -11.65 -23.94
N ALA A 646 16.78 -11.60 -22.78
CA ALA A 646 16.93 -10.51 -21.82
C ALA A 646 17.78 -10.94 -20.60
N PRO A 647 18.58 -10.01 -20.02
CA PRO A 647 19.28 -10.27 -18.76
C PRO A 647 18.27 -10.56 -17.64
N GLY A 648 18.62 -11.47 -16.73
CA GLY A 648 17.74 -11.88 -15.62
C GLY A 648 16.54 -12.74 -16.02
N GLN A 649 16.22 -12.89 -17.31
CA GLN A 649 15.06 -13.66 -17.78
C GLN A 649 15.16 -15.15 -17.38
N ALA A 650 16.33 -15.78 -17.55
CA ALA A 650 16.52 -17.16 -17.10
C ALA A 650 16.38 -17.29 -15.57
N TYR A 651 16.95 -16.34 -14.81
CA TYR A 651 16.83 -16.32 -13.34
C TYR A 651 15.37 -16.19 -12.87
N VAL A 652 14.58 -15.32 -13.50
CA VAL A 652 13.15 -15.20 -13.20
C VAL A 652 12.43 -16.52 -13.46
N ALA A 653 12.68 -17.18 -14.59
CA ALA A 653 12.04 -18.46 -14.93
C ALA A 653 12.40 -19.58 -13.94
N LEU A 654 13.70 -19.74 -13.63
CA LEU A 654 14.19 -20.80 -12.72
C LEU A 654 13.74 -20.59 -11.27
N SER A 655 13.56 -19.33 -10.84
CA SER A 655 13.17 -18.99 -9.47
C SER A 655 11.67 -19.11 -9.17
N ARG A 656 10.84 -19.56 -10.13
CA ARG A 656 9.39 -19.72 -9.93
C ARG A 656 9.02 -20.93 -9.08
N VAL A 657 9.86 -21.96 -9.09
CA VAL A 657 9.66 -23.21 -8.34
C VAL A 657 10.20 -23.11 -6.92
N ARG A 658 9.57 -23.83 -5.98
CA ARG A 658 9.97 -23.83 -4.56
C ARG A 658 11.13 -24.79 -4.25
N ALA A 659 11.27 -25.84 -5.04
CA ALA A 659 12.26 -26.89 -4.85
C ALA A 659 12.85 -27.32 -6.20
N LEU A 660 14.11 -27.74 -6.18
CA LEU A 660 14.80 -28.23 -7.38
C LEU A 660 14.08 -29.43 -8.03
N SER A 661 13.38 -30.26 -7.22
CA SER A 661 12.60 -31.40 -7.71
C SER A 661 11.44 -31.03 -8.61
N GLY A 662 10.87 -29.84 -8.46
CA GLY A 662 9.78 -29.34 -9.30
C GLY A 662 10.24 -28.63 -10.58
N LEU A 663 11.55 -28.54 -10.81
CA LEU A 663 12.10 -27.88 -12.00
C LEU A 663 12.39 -28.91 -13.10
N ILE A 664 11.79 -28.71 -14.27
CA ILE A 664 12.16 -29.44 -15.49
C ILE A 664 12.70 -28.42 -16.49
N ILE A 665 13.90 -28.66 -17.04
CA ILE A 665 14.54 -27.77 -18.00
C ILE A 665 14.44 -28.36 -19.41
N ARG A 666 14.22 -27.49 -20.40
CA ARG A 666 14.35 -27.79 -21.82
C ARG A 666 15.37 -26.87 -22.48
N ASP A 667 16.16 -27.42 -23.40
CA ASP A 667 17.12 -26.69 -24.23
C ASP A 667 18.17 -25.95 -23.37
N PHE A 668 18.81 -26.65 -22.42
CA PHE A 668 19.74 -26.01 -21.50
C PHE A 668 20.85 -25.26 -22.23
N THR A 669 20.97 -23.96 -21.96
CA THR A 669 21.97 -23.10 -22.61
C THR A 669 22.63 -22.21 -21.57
N GLU A 670 23.88 -22.51 -21.21
CA GLU A 670 24.58 -21.77 -20.14
C GLU A 670 24.72 -20.27 -20.44
N LYS A 671 24.99 -19.91 -21.71
CA LYS A 671 25.29 -18.52 -22.14
C LYS A 671 24.13 -17.54 -21.96
N VAL A 672 22.90 -18.02 -21.77
CA VAL A 672 21.70 -17.18 -21.62
C VAL A 672 21.39 -16.85 -20.16
N ILE A 673 22.12 -17.45 -19.21
CA ILE A 673 21.95 -17.21 -17.78
C ILE A 673 22.95 -16.13 -17.34
N TYR A 674 22.55 -14.86 -17.38
CA TYR A 674 23.39 -13.74 -16.98
C TYR A 674 22.59 -12.52 -16.52
N CYS A 675 23.24 -11.62 -15.79
CA CYS A 675 22.75 -10.28 -15.45
C CYS A 675 23.61 -9.18 -16.10
N LYS A 676 23.16 -7.91 -16.00
CA LYS A 676 23.96 -6.75 -16.42
C LYS A 676 24.87 -6.29 -15.28
N ASP A 677 26.15 -6.07 -15.57
CA ASP A 677 27.14 -5.63 -14.57
C ASP A 677 26.80 -4.26 -13.97
N ALA A 678 26.24 -3.36 -14.78
CA ALA A 678 25.77 -2.03 -14.35
C ALA A 678 24.76 -2.07 -13.20
N ILE A 679 24.04 -3.19 -13.00
CA ILE A 679 23.13 -3.34 -11.85
C ILE A 679 23.95 -3.33 -10.55
N LYS A 680 25.03 -4.10 -10.49
CA LYS A 680 25.87 -4.20 -9.29
C LYS A 680 26.49 -2.85 -8.96
N GLU A 681 27.06 -2.19 -9.96
CA GLU A 681 27.63 -0.84 -9.81
C GLU A 681 26.61 0.17 -9.29
N ALA A 682 25.38 0.14 -9.84
CA ALA A 682 24.31 1.02 -9.38
C ALA A 682 23.92 0.73 -7.92
N LEU A 683 23.73 -0.54 -7.55
CA LEU A 683 23.38 -0.93 -6.18
C LEU A 683 24.47 -0.56 -5.17
N ASP A 684 25.74 -0.80 -5.51
CA ASP A 684 26.90 -0.49 -4.66
C ASP A 684 27.08 1.03 -4.48
N SER A 685 26.60 1.84 -5.43
CA SER A 685 26.64 3.31 -5.35
C SER A 685 25.54 3.93 -4.48
N MET A 686 24.48 3.18 -4.15
CA MET A 686 23.36 3.69 -3.37
C MET A 686 23.71 3.80 -1.87
N PRO A 687 23.31 4.88 -1.18
CA PRO A 687 23.57 5.03 0.25
C PRO A 687 22.83 3.94 1.05
N PRO A 688 23.48 3.29 2.02
CA PRO A 688 22.82 2.26 2.82
C PRO A 688 21.72 2.90 3.67
N PHE A 689 20.58 2.22 3.77
CA PHE A 689 19.52 2.57 4.70
C PHE A 689 20.01 2.23 6.11
N LEU A 690 20.43 3.25 6.86
CA LEU A 690 21.00 3.09 8.20
C LEU A 690 19.95 2.52 9.16
N ILE A 691 20.12 1.24 9.47
CA ILE A 691 19.42 0.57 10.55
C ILE A 691 20.31 0.72 11.78
N GLU A 692 19.97 1.68 12.64
CA GLU A 692 20.49 1.67 14.00
C GLU A 692 19.92 0.43 14.69
N GLN A 693 20.75 -0.60 14.89
CA GLN A 693 20.44 -1.60 15.89
C GLN A 693 20.94 -1.04 17.22
N PRO A 694 20.06 -0.60 18.14
CA PRO A 694 20.47 -0.49 19.52
C PRO A 694 20.77 -1.90 19.99
N LYS A 695 22.03 -2.33 19.82
CA LYS A 695 22.59 -3.39 20.64
C LYS A 695 23.12 -2.65 21.87
N PRO A 696 22.35 -2.56 22.97
CA PRO A 696 22.99 -2.22 24.23
C PRO A 696 24.11 -3.24 24.41
N SER A 697 25.33 -2.76 24.62
CA SER A 697 26.47 -3.61 24.96
C SER A 697 26.21 -4.15 26.37
N LEU A 698 25.34 -5.15 26.47
CA LEU A 698 25.03 -5.81 27.72
C LEU A 698 26.25 -6.65 28.08
N ASN A 699 27.03 -6.15 29.02
CA ASN A 699 28.12 -6.88 29.62
C ASN A 699 27.52 -8.05 30.41
N THR A 700 27.97 -9.29 30.19
CA THR A 700 27.41 -10.51 30.80
C THR A 700 27.54 -10.59 32.33
N HIS A 701 28.19 -9.59 32.94
CA HIS A 701 28.43 -9.45 34.37
C HIS A 701 27.55 -8.38 35.05
N SER A 702 26.63 -7.72 34.33
CA SER A 702 25.75 -6.68 34.89
C SER A 702 24.33 -7.20 35.20
N PHE A 703 23.71 -6.64 36.25
CA PHE A 703 22.28 -6.87 36.50
C PHE A 703 21.47 -6.09 35.47
N SER A 704 20.49 -6.73 34.85
CA SER A 704 19.64 -6.12 33.83
C SER A 704 18.17 -6.43 34.06
N VAL A 705 17.32 -5.41 33.89
CA VAL A 705 15.88 -5.53 34.03
C VAL A 705 15.17 -4.86 32.86
N TYR A 706 14.16 -5.54 32.31
CA TYR A 706 13.30 -5.00 31.26
C TYR A 706 11.89 -4.78 31.81
N LEU A 707 11.40 -3.55 31.72
CA LEU A 707 10.04 -3.18 32.10
C LEU A 707 9.15 -3.10 30.87
N MET A 708 7.97 -3.71 30.96
CA MET A 708 6.94 -3.67 29.93
C MET A 708 5.53 -3.56 30.52
N ASN A 709 4.74 -2.60 30.03
CA ASN A 709 3.28 -2.66 30.21
C ASN A 709 2.69 -3.58 29.12
N VAL A 710 2.22 -4.76 29.51
CA VAL A 710 1.89 -5.85 28.57
C VAL A 710 0.42 -5.85 28.13
N GLN A 711 -0.47 -5.21 28.90
CA GLN A 711 -1.92 -5.15 28.65
C GLN A 711 -2.53 -6.53 28.31
N ASN A 712 -2.55 -7.44 29.30
CA ASN A 712 -2.87 -8.88 29.18
C ASN A 712 -1.65 -9.76 28.85
N LEU A 713 -1.02 -10.28 29.91
CA LEU A 713 0.17 -11.12 29.80
C LEU A 713 -0.09 -12.42 29.04
N SER A 714 -1.21 -13.10 29.28
CA SER A 714 -1.54 -14.37 28.62
C SER A 714 -1.69 -14.21 27.11
N ARG A 715 -2.17 -13.05 26.65
CA ARG A 715 -2.34 -12.76 25.22
C ARG A 715 -1.02 -12.46 24.52
N HIS A 716 -0.10 -11.78 25.20
CA HIS A 716 1.13 -11.22 24.62
C HIS A 716 2.41 -11.91 25.08
N LEU A 717 2.32 -13.04 25.79
CA LEU A 717 3.47 -13.79 26.28
C LEU A 717 4.47 -14.12 25.16
N VAL A 718 3.97 -14.62 24.02
CA VAL A 718 4.83 -14.99 22.89
C VAL A 718 5.52 -13.76 22.30
N ASP A 719 4.84 -12.61 22.25
CA ASP A 719 5.41 -11.36 21.77
C ASP A 719 6.50 -10.85 22.74
N LEU A 720 6.23 -10.94 24.04
CA LEU A 720 7.17 -10.59 25.11
C LEU A 720 8.44 -11.45 25.06
N VAL A 721 8.30 -12.78 24.95
CA VAL A 721 9.45 -13.69 24.82
C VAL A 721 10.26 -13.36 23.57
N SER A 722 9.58 -13.14 22.43
CA SER A 722 10.25 -12.79 21.18
C SER A 722 11.08 -11.50 21.30
N CYS A 723 10.64 -10.52 22.10
CA CYS A 723 11.35 -9.26 22.26
C CYS A 723 12.46 -9.30 23.34
N THR A 724 12.41 -10.24 24.28
CA THR A 724 13.38 -10.30 25.39
C THR A 724 14.42 -11.41 25.27
N GLN A 725 14.15 -12.50 24.54
CA GLN A 725 15.01 -13.69 24.49
C GLN A 725 16.47 -13.42 24.10
N HIS A 726 16.72 -12.42 23.27
CA HIS A 726 18.06 -12.08 22.78
C HIS A 726 18.84 -11.15 23.72
N LEU A 727 18.21 -10.65 24.79
CA LEU A 727 18.79 -9.68 25.72
C LEU A 727 19.42 -10.32 26.96
N GLN A 728 19.21 -11.63 27.20
CA GLN A 728 19.78 -12.36 28.35
C GLN A 728 19.57 -11.63 29.70
N LEU A 729 18.32 -11.28 29.99
CA LEU A 729 17.97 -10.39 31.10
C LEU A 729 18.01 -11.11 32.45
N THR A 730 18.39 -10.42 33.54
CA THR A 730 18.25 -10.98 34.89
C THR A 730 16.79 -11.02 35.34
N CYS A 731 16.04 -9.96 35.04
CA CYS A 731 14.63 -9.82 35.40
C CYS A 731 13.79 -9.24 34.26
N ILE A 732 12.52 -9.65 34.16
CA ILE A 732 11.52 -9.03 33.29
C ILE A 732 10.36 -8.55 34.16
N ALA A 733 10.26 -7.25 34.36
CA ALA A 733 9.19 -6.59 35.08
C ALA A 733 8.01 -6.33 34.14
N VAL A 734 6.81 -6.73 34.53
CA VAL A 734 5.60 -6.54 33.74
C VAL A 734 4.52 -5.83 34.53
N THR A 735 3.87 -4.85 33.92
CA THR A 735 2.68 -4.17 34.46
C THR A 735 1.46 -4.51 33.60
N GLU A 736 0.27 -4.30 34.16
CA GLU A 736 -1.01 -4.64 33.52
C GLU A 736 -1.09 -6.10 33.07
N THR A 737 -0.74 -7.00 33.98
CA THR A 737 -0.79 -8.45 33.72
C THR A 737 -2.21 -8.95 33.41
N TRP A 738 -3.23 -8.31 33.98
CA TRP A 738 -4.66 -8.68 33.94
C TRP A 738 -4.95 -10.10 34.44
N LEU A 739 -4.05 -10.63 35.27
CA LEU A 739 -4.24 -11.91 35.94
C LEU A 739 -5.12 -11.72 37.17
N THR A 740 -5.96 -12.70 37.44
CA THR A 740 -6.77 -12.77 38.67
C THR A 740 -6.10 -13.70 39.68
N ALA A 741 -6.51 -13.64 40.95
CA ALA A 741 -6.02 -14.55 41.98
C ALA A 741 -6.36 -16.04 41.71
N GLN A 742 -7.31 -16.32 40.81
CA GLN A 742 -7.74 -17.67 40.44
C GLN A 742 -7.16 -18.13 39.09
N SER A 743 -6.44 -17.25 38.37
CA SER A 743 -5.87 -17.59 37.07
C SER A 743 -4.74 -18.63 37.23
N SER A 744 -4.78 -19.69 36.42
CA SER A 744 -3.69 -20.67 36.35
C SER A 744 -2.42 -20.03 35.80
N LEU A 745 -1.27 -20.27 36.43
CA LEU A 745 0.03 -19.76 35.99
C LEU A 745 0.65 -20.55 34.83
N ASP A 746 0.08 -21.70 34.47
CA ASP A 746 0.64 -22.59 33.43
C ASP A 746 0.72 -21.91 32.05
N GLY A 747 -0.18 -20.97 31.76
CA GLY A 747 -0.24 -20.24 30.49
C GLY A 747 0.68 -19.02 30.39
N VAL A 748 1.46 -18.72 31.43
CA VAL A 748 2.33 -17.52 31.51
C VAL A 748 3.76 -17.87 31.94
N GLN A 749 4.21 -19.10 31.69
CA GLN A 749 5.58 -19.51 31.97
C GLN A 749 6.51 -19.15 30.82
N ILE A 750 7.73 -18.71 31.16
CA ILE A 750 8.82 -18.50 30.21
C ILE A 750 9.94 -19.47 30.58
N GLU A 751 10.47 -20.21 29.60
CA GLU A 751 11.55 -21.16 29.83
C GLU A 751 12.80 -20.46 30.41
N GLY A 752 13.34 -21.00 31.50
CA GLY A 752 14.50 -20.43 32.20
C GLY A 752 14.18 -19.28 33.17
N TYR A 753 12.89 -18.98 33.41
CA TYR A 753 12.46 -17.96 34.35
C TYR A 753 11.38 -18.46 35.31
N THR A 754 11.48 -18.03 36.55
CA THR A 754 10.43 -18.17 37.57
C THR A 754 9.55 -16.93 37.57
N PHE A 755 8.23 -17.10 37.43
CA PHE A 755 7.26 -16.00 37.40
C PHE A 755 6.57 -15.78 38.75
N HIS A 756 6.56 -14.53 39.19
CA HIS A 756 5.85 -14.07 40.38
C HIS A 756 4.87 -12.95 40.01
N ASN A 757 3.67 -12.96 40.59
CA ASN A 757 2.66 -11.94 40.29
C ASN A 757 2.01 -11.37 41.56
N ARG A 758 1.42 -10.19 41.40
CA ARG A 758 0.52 -9.57 42.36
C ARG A 758 -0.70 -9.00 41.62
N PRO A 759 -1.80 -9.78 41.53
CA PRO A 759 -3.07 -9.35 40.96
C PRO A 759 -3.66 -8.15 41.70
N ARG A 760 -4.31 -7.23 40.97
CA ARG A 760 -4.93 -6.03 41.54
C ARG A 760 -5.86 -6.32 42.72
N GLY A 761 -6.67 -7.37 42.62
CA GLY A 761 -7.64 -7.73 43.67
C GLY A 761 -7.01 -8.02 45.05
N LEU A 762 -5.69 -8.26 45.10
CA LEU A 762 -4.93 -8.50 46.33
C LEU A 762 -4.14 -7.27 46.83
N CYS A 763 -4.20 -6.16 46.11
CA CYS A 763 -3.39 -4.96 46.38
C CYS A 763 -4.14 -3.89 47.19
N TYR A 764 -5.47 -3.93 47.21
CA TYR A 764 -6.31 -2.92 47.85
C TYR A 764 -7.16 -3.52 48.98
N SER A 765 -7.14 -2.87 50.14
CA SER A 765 -7.91 -3.29 51.32
C SER A 765 -9.24 -2.57 51.46
N SER A 766 -10.19 -3.24 52.09
CA SER A 766 -11.57 -2.77 52.25
C SER A 766 -11.74 -1.57 53.19
N SER A 767 -10.68 -1.14 53.86
CA SER A 767 -10.70 -0.02 54.82
C SER A 767 -10.75 1.36 54.17
N ASN A 768 -10.38 1.50 52.88
CA ASN A 768 -10.42 2.78 52.18
C ASN A 768 -11.53 2.81 51.14
N PRO A 769 -12.65 3.52 51.38
CA PRO A 769 -13.80 3.52 50.47
C PRO A 769 -13.49 4.09 49.08
N LYS A 770 -12.46 4.94 48.95
CA LYS A 770 -12.03 5.50 47.64
C LYS A 770 -11.24 4.51 46.77
N LEU A 771 -10.75 3.41 47.34
CA LEU A 771 -9.94 2.41 46.63
C LEU A 771 -10.68 1.08 46.44
N LEU A 772 -11.89 0.97 47.00
CA LEU A 772 -12.74 -0.21 46.85
C LEU A 772 -13.11 -0.44 45.39
N GLU A 773 -13.47 0.63 44.67
CA GLU A 773 -13.82 0.57 43.24
C GLU A 773 -12.66 0.09 42.38
N LEU A 774 -11.41 0.37 42.75
CA LEU A 774 -10.24 -0.11 42.01
C LEU A 774 -10.10 -1.62 42.12
N LYS A 775 -10.35 -2.18 43.30
CA LYS A 775 -10.18 -3.61 43.58
C LYS A 775 -10.97 -4.50 42.63
N ASP A 776 -12.16 -4.05 42.24
CA ASP A 776 -13.11 -4.82 41.43
C ASP A 776 -12.91 -4.62 39.91
N LEU A 777 -11.99 -3.75 39.50
CA LEU A 777 -11.66 -3.56 38.07
C LEU A 777 -10.86 -4.74 37.52
N GLU A 778 -11.23 -5.19 36.32
CA GLU A 778 -10.66 -6.38 35.65
C GLU A 778 -9.25 -6.16 35.06
N HIS A 779 -8.77 -4.92 34.96
CA HIS A 779 -7.52 -4.58 34.24
C HIS A 779 -6.45 -4.02 35.17
N GLY A 780 -5.41 -4.76 35.52
CA GLY A 780 -4.29 -4.28 36.34
C GLY A 780 -3.32 -5.39 36.76
N GLY A 781 -2.58 -5.15 37.85
CA GLY A 781 -1.65 -6.09 38.46
C GLY A 781 -0.23 -5.95 37.91
N VAL A 782 0.72 -6.42 38.72
CA VAL A 782 2.16 -6.42 38.39
C VAL A 782 2.71 -7.84 38.43
N GLY A 783 3.80 -8.07 37.70
CA GLY A 783 4.52 -9.34 37.69
C GLY A 783 6.01 -9.14 37.48
N LEU A 784 6.77 -10.18 37.82
CA LEU A 784 8.21 -10.23 37.69
C LEU A 784 8.63 -11.63 37.30
N TYR A 785 9.35 -11.76 36.20
CA TYR A 785 10.13 -12.95 35.87
C TYR A 785 11.55 -12.75 36.38
N SER A 786 12.11 -13.76 37.04
CA SER A 786 13.52 -13.81 37.45
C SER A 786 14.16 -15.08 36.91
N VAL A 787 15.40 -15.00 36.42
CA VAL A 787 16.12 -16.17 35.87
C VAL A 787 16.17 -17.30 36.89
N ASP A 788 15.98 -18.55 36.44
CA ASP A 788 16.06 -19.73 37.31
C ASP A 788 17.44 -19.83 37.97
N ASN A 789 17.48 -20.22 39.24
CA ASN A 789 18.70 -20.23 40.08
C ASN A 789 19.36 -18.86 40.31
N SER A 790 18.67 -17.74 40.04
CA SER A 790 19.07 -16.44 40.58
C SER A 790 18.66 -16.34 42.06
N ASP A 791 19.51 -15.77 42.92
CA ASP A 791 19.19 -15.48 44.34
C ASP A 791 18.18 -14.32 44.49
N CYS A 792 17.09 -14.36 43.71
CA CYS A 792 16.01 -13.38 43.67
C CYS A 792 14.89 -13.83 44.61
N ASN A 793 14.74 -13.16 45.76
CA ASN A 793 13.72 -13.47 46.75
C ASN A 793 12.60 -12.43 46.72
N ILE A 794 11.37 -12.86 46.47
CA ILE A 794 10.19 -11.98 46.59
C ILE A 794 9.91 -11.68 48.06
N LEU A 795 9.84 -10.39 48.40
CA LEU A 795 9.55 -9.93 49.75
C LEU A 795 8.06 -9.70 49.95
N GLN A 796 7.54 -10.07 51.12
CA GLN A 796 6.16 -9.78 51.50
C GLN A 796 6.01 -8.31 51.88
N VAL A 797 5.44 -7.53 50.96
CA VAL A 797 5.18 -6.10 51.15
C VAL A 797 4.02 -5.90 52.15
N PRO A 798 4.11 -4.94 53.08
CA PRO A 798 2.98 -4.55 53.94
C PRO A 798 1.75 -4.12 53.14
N ASP A 799 0.57 -4.09 53.76
CA ASP A 799 -0.62 -3.53 53.11
C ASP A 799 -0.51 -2.01 52.96
N LEU A 800 -0.03 -1.60 51.78
CA LEU A 800 0.23 -0.20 51.44
C LEU A 800 -0.83 0.37 50.49
N ASN A 801 -1.82 -0.42 50.07
CA ASN A 801 -2.77 -0.03 49.02
C ASN A 801 -2.07 0.42 47.72
N LEU A 802 -1.09 -0.35 47.27
CA LEU A 802 -0.34 -0.14 46.02
C LEU A 802 -0.29 -1.45 45.24
N GLU A 803 -0.43 -1.37 43.92
CA GLU A 803 -0.09 -2.52 43.06
C GLU A 803 1.42 -2.58 42.95
N CYS A 804 2.04 -3.40 43.80
CA CYS A 804 3.48 -3.47 43.95
C CYS A 804 3.96 -4.90 44.20
N LEU A 805 5.11 -5.24 43.61
CA LEU A 805 5.86 -6.47 43.85
C LEU A 805 7.31 -6.09 44.11
N VAL A 806 7.90 -6.62 45.19
CA VAL A 806 9.28 -6.31 45.59
C VAL A 806 10.12 -7.58 45.59
N CYS A 807 11.28 -7.51 44.98
CA CYS A 807 12.25 -8.61 44.87
C CYS A 807 13.63 -8.12 45.34
N LEU A 808 14.28 -8.91 46.20
CA LEU A 808 15.67 -8.70 46.58
C LEU A 808 16.55 -9.69 45.82
N CYS A 809 17.43 -9.18 44.97
CA CYS A 809 18.46 -10.00 44.33
C CYS A 809 19.73 -9.99 45.18
N ASN A 810 19.99 -11.06 45.94
CA ASN A 810 21.09 -11.11 46.91
C ASN A 810 22.46 -11.02 46.23
N LYS A 811 22.62 -11.70 45.07
CA LYS A 811 23.88 -11.72 44.31
C LYS A 811 24.39 -10.32 43.97
N PHE A 812 23.49 -9.40 43.64
CA PHE A 812 23.83 -8.02 43.30
C PHE A 812 23.51 -7.01 44.41
N ASN A 813 22.88 -7.45 45.50
CA ASN A 813 22.34 -6.60 46.57
C ASN A 813 21.41 -5.48 46.03
N ILE A 814 20.61 -5.79 45.01
CA ILE A 814 19.67 -4.85 44.38
C ILE A 814 18.25 -5.18 44.84
N LEU A 815 17.56 -4.18 45.38
CA LEU A 815 16.15 -4.27 45.76
C LEU A 815 15.28 -3.64 44.67
N LEU A 816 14.54 -4.47 43.94
CA LEU A 816 13.69 -4.08 42.82
C LEU A 816 12.22 -4.05 43.23
N ALA A 817 11.56 -2.91 43.07
CA ALA A 817 10.12 -2.74 43.26
C ALA A 817 9.45 -2.42 41.92
N VAL A 818 8.54 -3.28 41.48
CA VAL A 818 7.68 -3.06 40.30
C VAL A 818 6.36 -2.48 40.76
N ILE A 819 5.93 -1.36 40.19
CA ILE A 819 4.71 -0.63 40.61
C ILE A 819 3.79 -0.37 39.42
N TYR A 820 2.47 -0.47 39.65
CA TYR A 820 1.48 0.07 38.73
C TYR A 820 0.59 1.07 39.46
N ARG A 821 0.38 2.25 38.87
CA ARG A 821 -0.59 3.24 39.36
C ARG A 821 -1.74 3.35 38.36
N PRO A 822 -2.97 2.96 38.72
CA PRO A 822 -4.13 3.21 37.88
C PRO A 822 -4.35 4.71 37.61
N PRO A 823 -4.81 5.12 36.42
CA PRO A 823 -5.06 6.54 36.11
C PRO A 823 -6.03 7.23 37.08
N CYS A 824 -7.05 6.49 37.53
CA CYS A 824 -8.05 6.92 38.50
C CYS A 824 -7.53 7.00 39.95
N TYR A 825 -6.32 6.49 40.25
CA TYR A 825 -5.75 6.55 41.58
C TYR A 825 -5.32 8.00 41.93
N PRO A 826 -5.86 8.65 42.98
CA PRO A 826 -5.50 10.04 43.32
C PRO A 826 -4.00 10.23 43.62
N ASN A 827 -3.35 11.19 42.95
CA ASN A 827 -1.90 11.40 43.06
C ASN A 827 -1.41 11.71 44.49
N SER A 828 -2.16 12.51 45.25
CA SER A 828 -1.84 12.82 46.66
C SER A 828 -1.81 11.58 47.56
N LEU A 829 -2.82 10.72 47.42
CA LEU A 829 -2.92 9.47 48.17
C LEU A 829 -1.84 8.47 47.71
N PHE A 830 -1.52 8.46 46.42
CA PHE A 830 -0.47 7.60 45.88
C PHE A 830 0.89 7.96 46.46
N LYS A 831 1.24 9.25 46.49
CA LYS A 831 2.51 9.72 47.08
C LYS A 831 2.62 9.40 48.57
N GLN A 832 1.51 9.47 49.31
CA GLN A 832 1.50 9.07 50.73
C GLN A 832 1.84 7.59 50.89
N ASN A 833 1.21 6.71 50.12
CA ASN A 833 1.45 5.27 50.18
C ASN A 833 2.82 4.89 49.62
N LEU A 834 3.27 5.56 48.56
CA LEU A 834 4.62 5.44 48.02
C LEU A 834 5.67 5.84 49.07
N GLY A 835 5.43 6.92 49.82
CA GLY A 835 6.31 7.31 50.94
C GLY A 835 6.45 6.22 51.99
N ARG A 836 5.34 5.57 52.37
CA ARG A 836 5.36 4.42 53.30
C ARG A 836 6.13 3.22 52.74
N LEU A 837 6.00 2.95 51.44
CA LEU A 837 6.81 1.93 50.76
C LEU A 837 8.30 2.28 50.86
N LEU A 838 8.67 3.52 50.54
CA LEU A 838 10.05 3.98 50.62
C LEU A 838 10.60 3.82 52.04
N ASP A 839 9.89 4.28 53.06
CA ASP A 839 10.33 4.18 54.45
C ASP A 839 10.55 2.72 54.89
N TRP A 840 9.80 1.77 54.31
CA TRP A 840 9.98 0.32 54.52
C TRP A 840 11.16 -0.27 53.71
N LEU A 841 11.44 0.22 52.50
CA LEU A 841 12.54 -0.27 51.66
C LEU A 841 13.93 0.21 52.13
N HIS A 842 14.03 1.43 52.67
CA HIS A 842 15.31 2.07 53.04
C HIS A 842 16.19 1.26 54.00
N PRO A 843 15.66 0.57 55.02
CA PRO A 843 16.47 -0.26 55.92
C PRO A 843 16.98 -1.57 55.30
N ILE A 844 16.46 -1.99 54.14
CA ILE A 844 16.69 -3.33 53.57
C ILE A 844 17.93 -3.36 52.68
N SER A 845 18.11 -2.38 51.80
CA SER A 845 19.28 -2.30 50.91
C SER A 845 19.66 -0.85 50.61
N ASN A 846 20.96 -0.63 50.34
CA ASN A 846 21.50 0.65 49.90
C ASN A 846 21.28 0.91 48.40
N THR A 847 20.93 -0.12 47.62
CA THR A 847 20.61 0.00 46.19
C THR A 847 19.14 -0.37 45.97
N ILE A 848 18.32 0.64 45.69
CA ILE A 848 16.88 0.51 45.51
C ILE A 848 16.49 0.98 44.10
N VAL A 849 15.77 0.13 43.39
CA VAL A 849 15.23 0.37 42.05
C VAL A 849 13.72 0.32 42.13
N ILE A 850 13.05 1.38 41.71
CA ILE A 850 11.59 1.44 41.64
C ILE A 850 11.22 1.73 40.19
N MET A 851 10.51 0.81 39.56
CA MET A 851 10.12 0.95 38.17
C MET A 851 8.69 0.53 37.91
N GLY A 852 8.07 1.07 36.87
CA GLY A 852 6.69 0.74 36.55
C GLY A 852 5.96 1.81 35.78
N ASP A 853 4.66 1.60 35.58
CA ASP A 853 3.77 2.58 34.96
C ASP A 853 3.08 3.40 36.06
N PHE A 854 3.40 4.69 36.11
CA PHE A 854 2.90 5.63 37.11
C PHE A 854 1.69 6.41 36.62
N ASN A 855 1.30 6.31 35.34
CA ASN A 855 0.22 7.10 34.73
C ASN A 855 0.29 8.61 35.08
N GLU A 856 1.50 9.15 35.24
CA GLU A 856 1.80 10.58 35.37
C GLU A 856 2.81 10.92 34.27
N ASN A 857 2.40 11.74 33.30
CA ASN A 857 3.31 12.13 32.22
C ASN A 857 4.33 13.15 32.75
N ILE A 858 5.58 12.72 32.96
CA ILE A 858 6.66 13.57 33.49
C ILE A 858 6.88 14.81 32.63
N LEU A 859 6.67 14.71 31.31
CA LEU A 859 6.84 15.81 30.36
C LEU A 859 5.82 16.94 30.57
N LYS A 860 4.67 16.66 31.21
CA LYS A 860 3.63 17.65 31.53
C LYS A 860 3.64 18.04 33.01
N THR A 861 3.71 17.05 33.89
CA THR A 861 3.63 17.21 35.34
C THR A 861 4.61 16.27 36.02
N SER A 862 5.51 16.81 36.84
CA SER A 862 6.58 16.05 37.49
C SER A 862 6.39 15.91 39.01
N SER A 863 5.15 15.74 39.48
CA SER A 863 4.87 15.82 40.92
C SER A 863 5.37 14.59 41.69
N ILE A 864 5.31 13.41 41.09
CA ILE A 864 5.88 12.18 41.65
C ILE A 864 7.40 12.21 41.51
N SER A 865 7.91 12.65 40.35
CA SER A 865 9.35 12.79 40.13
C SER A 865 10.03 13.72 41.14
N LYS A 866 9.43 14.87 41.45
CA LYS A 866 9.91 15.79 42.50
C LYS A 866 9.90 15.13 43.87
N PHE A 867 8.82 14.45 44.24
CA PHE A 867 8.70 13.72 45.51
C PHE A 867 9.76 12.62 45.65
N MET A 868 10.02 11.87 44.58
CA MET A 868 11.07 10.84 44.54
C MET A 868 12.47 11.46 44.65
N GLY A 869 12.71 12.59 43.99
CA GLY A 869 13.96 13.36 44.11
C GLY A 869 14.23 13.87 45.52
N GLU A 870 13.21 14.38 46.22
CA GLU A 870 13.30 14.79 47.64
C GLU A 870 13.69 13.62 48.56
N LYS A 871 13.39 12.38 48.16
CA LYS A 871 13.76 11.14 48.86
C LYS A 871 15.11 10.55 48.41
N GLY A 872 15.80 11.23 47.50
CA GLY A 872 17.14 10.87 47.03
C GLY A 872 17.19 9.86 45.89
N PHE A 873 16.12 9.74 45.10
CA PHE A 873 16.10 8.91 43.89
C PHE A 873 16.31 9.75 42.63
N SER A 874 17.07 9.21 41.66
CA SER A 874 17.21 9.76 40.31
C SER A 874 16.26 9.06 39.34
N GLN A 875 15.56 9.83 38.50
CA GLN A 875 14.79 9.30 37.37
C GLN A 875 15.70 9.12 36.16
N HIS A 876 15.73 7.92 35.58
CA HIS A 876 16.61 7.57 34.45
C HIS A 876 15.93 7.57 33.08
N VAL A 877 14.61 7.47 33.01
CA VAL A 877 13.88 7.55 31.73
C VAL A 877 13.72 9.01 31.33
N THR A 878 14.21 9.37 30.15
CA THR A 878 14.17 10.74 29.61
C THR A 878 13.41 10.87 28.30
N GLN A 879 13.12 9.75 27.63
CA GLN A 879 12.45 9.68 26.33
C GLN A 879 10.99 9.28 26.49
N GLU A 880 10.17 9.52 25.47
CA GLU A 880 8.78 9.09 25.45
C GLU A 880 8.66 7.55 25.51
N THR A 881 7.71 7.03 26.29
CA THR A 881 7.53 5.58 26.52
C THR A 881 6.23 5.03 25.94
N THR A 882 5.47 5.85 25.20
CA THR A 882 4.21 5.43 24.58
C THR A 882 4.08 5.94 23.16
N GLU A 883 3.21 5.29 22.38
CA GLU A 883 2.90 5.69 21.00
C GLU A 883 2.32 7.12 20.90
N LYS A 884 1.73 7.62 21.99
CA LYS A 884 1.16 8.98 22.09
C LYS A 884 2.18 10.03 22.54
N GLY A 885 3.45 9.66 22.69
CA GLY A 885 4.49 10.58 23.13
C GLY A 885 4.41 10.98 24.59
N THR A 886 3.90 10.10 25.46
CA THR A 886 3.90 10.33 26.91
C THR A 886 5.03 9.58 27.59
N LEU A 887 5.59 10.14 28.66
CA LEU A 887 6.56 9.45 29.53
C LEU A 887 5.87 9.11 30.85
N ILE A 888 5.28 7.91 30.90
CA ILE A 888 4.53 7.42 32.07
C ILE A 888 5.16 6.19 32.71
N ASP A 889 6.07 5.52 32.00
CA ASP A 889 6.89 4.42 32.53
C ASP A 889 8.15 5.00 33.16
N HIS A 890 8.24 4.93 34.48
CA HIS A 890 9.24 5.62 35.28
C HIS A 890 10.24 4.62 35.83
N VAL A 891 11.52 5.03 35.95
CA VAL A 891 12.59 4.25 36.60
C VAL A 891 13.37 5.13 37.57
N TYR A 892 13.07 4.99 38.85
CA TYR A 892 13.75 5.66 39.94
C TYR A 892 14.81 4.77 40.56
N VAL A 893 16.06 5.23 40.60
CA VAL A 893 17.16 4.49 41.23
C VAL A 893 17.80 5.31 42.34
N LYS A 894 18.14 4.66 43.44
CA LYS A 894 18.98 5.18 44.51
C LYS A 894 20.10 4.17 44.73
N THR A 895 21.33 4.55 44.42
CA THR A 895 22.50 3.67 44.51
C THR A 895 23.76 4.49 44.69
N THR A 896 24.77 3.89 45.33
CA THR A 896 26.13 4.44 45.46
C THR A 896 27.20 3.52 44.86
N ARG A 897 26.79 2.41 44.24
CA ARG A 897 27.69 1.34 43.76
C ARG A 897 27.65 1.15 42.25
N TYR A 898 26.52 1.50 41.63
CA TYR A 898 26.22 1.15 40.24
C TYR A 898 26.02 2.38 39.40
N ASP A 899 26.61 2.37 38.21
CA ASP A 899 26.20 3.23 37.11
C ASP A 899 25.00 2.59 36.40
N VAL A 900 24.00 3.42 36.11
CA VAL A 900 22.71 2.97 35.57
C VAL A 900 22.53 3.54 34.17
N GLU A 901 22.48 2.64 33.20
CA GLU A 901 22.12 2.97 31.82
C GLU A 901 20.68 2.52 31.55
N CYS A 902 19.88 3.42 30.97
CA CYS A 902 18.48 3.18 30.66
C CYS A 902 18.20 3.48 29.19
N ALA A 903 17.60 2.53 28.47
CA ALA A 903 17.25 2.66 27.06
C ALA A 903 15.77 2.31 26.85
N VAL A 904 15.07 3.13 26.06
CA VAL A 904 13.72 2.81 25.60
C VAL A 904 13.84 1.97 24.32
N MET A 905 13.27 0.78 24.36
CA MET A 905 13.32 -0.23 23.32
C MET A 905 11.98 -0.30 22.60
N PRO A 906 11.96 -0.28 21.25
CA PRO A 906 10.73 -0.29 20.50
C PRO A 906 9.99 -1.63 20.62
N THR A 907 8.65 -1.60 20.69
CA THR A 907 7.78 -2.78 20.76
C THR A 907 6.61 -2.62 19.79
N TYR A 908 5.99 -3.72 19.34
CA TYR A 908 4.90 -3.66 18.34
C TYR A 908 3.54 -4.14 18.87
N PHE A 909 3.50 -4.73 20.06
CA PHE A 909 2.31 -5.41 20.57
C PHE A 909 1.59 -4.62 21.66
N SER A 910 2.27 -3.67 22.29
CA SER A 910 1.76 -2.76 23.31
C SER A 910 1.79 -1.31 22.81
N ASP A 911 0.90 -0.48 23.36
CA ASP A 911 0.93 0.98 23.15
C ASP A 911 2.10 1.64 23.92
N HIS A 912 2.81 0.85 24.75
CA HIS A 912 4.02 1.24 25.47
C HIS A 912 5.27 0.69 24.79
N GLU A 913 6.34 1.45 24.85
CA GLU A 913 7.69 1.01 24.53
C GLU A 913 8.32 0.36 25.76
N GLY A 914 9.18 -0.64 25.56
CA GLY A 914 9.84 -1.32 26.66
C GLY A 914 10.98 -0.50 27.23
N VAL A 915 11.27 -0.64 28.52
CA VAL A 915 12.36 0.10 29.16
C VAL A 915 13.41 -0.90 29.67
N LEU A 916 14.59 -0.86 29.07
CA LEU A 916 15.73 -1.68 29.49
C LEU A 916 16.63 -0.87 30.42
N CYS A 917 16.91 -1.40 31.60
CA CYS A 917 17.86 -0.83 32.55
C CYS A 917 18.99 -1.81 32.82
N SER A 918 20.23 -1.33 32.76
CA SER A 918 21.43 -2.11 33.07
C SER A 918 22.26 -1.43 34.16
N PHE A 919 22.88 -2.23 35.02
CA PHE A 919 23.59 -1.79 36.22
C PHE A 919 25.04 -2.30 36.19
N SER A 920 25.99 -1.43 35.88
CA SER A 920 27.43 -1.72 35.88
C SER A 920 28.09 -1.21 37.16
N VAL A 921 29.08 -1.92 37.69
CA VAL A 921 29.83 -1.46 38.87
C VAL A 921 30.65 -0.23 38.50
N GLN A 922 30.68 0.78 39.37
CA GLN A 922 31.56 1.93 39.20
C GLN A 922 33.03 1.47 39.30
N ASP A 923 33.77 1.53 38.19
CA ASP A 923 35.21 1.33 38.20
C ASP A 923 35.86 2.47 39.00
N ASP A 924 36.36 2.17 40.19
CA ASP A 924 37.24 3.08 40.92
C ASP A 924 38.45 3.39 40.03
N GLN A 925 38.68 4.68 39.78
CA GLN A 925 39.87 5.14 39.08
C GLN A 925 41.12 4.66 39.82
N GLY A 926 41.78 3.64 39.26
CA GLY A 926 43.16 3.30 39.52
C GLY A 926 43.40 2.40 40.73
N LEU A 927 43.26 1.10 40.54
CA LEU A 927 44.23 0.06 40.93
C LEU A 927 43.72 -1.27 40.37
N ALA A 928 44.28 -1.69 39.24
CA ALA A 928 44.17 -3.08 38.81
C ALA A 928 44.81 -3.96 39.89
N VAL A 929 43.97 -4.68 40.63
CA VAL A 929 44.39 -5.86 41.38
C VAL A 929 43.60 -7.01 40.79
N ASP A 930 44.32 -7.89 40.10
CA ASP A 930 43.83 -9.13 39.55
C ASP A 930 43.11 -9.94 40.64
N PHE A 931 41.83 -10.25 40.42
CA PHE A 931 41.09 -11.25 41.19
C PHE A 931 41.12 -12.59 40.45
N GLU A 932 42.32 -13.19 40.35
CA GLU A 932 42.50 -14.64 40.26
C GLU A 932 43.32 -15.04 41.49
N GLU A 933 42.65 -15.55 42.53
CA GLU A 933 43.17 -16.43 43.62
C GLU A 933 42.32 -16.28 44.90
N VAL A 934 41.09 -16.80 44.91
CA VAL A 934 40.48 -17.34 46.15
C VAL A 934 39.53 -18.51 45.80
N GLU A 935 40.03 -19.51 45.06
CA GLU A 935 39.46 -20.86 45.06
C GLU A 935 40.59 -21.84 45.33
N GLY A 936 40.81 -22.15 46.61
CA GLY A 936 41.84 -23.09 46.99
C GLY A 936 42.31 -22.91 48.41
N LEU A 937 41.40 -23.01 49.39
CA LEU A 937 41.69 -23.29 50.80
C LEU A 937 40.33 -23.50 51.47
N PHE A 938 39.84 -24.75 51.47
CA PHE A 938 38.91 -25.38 52.44
C PHE A 938 38.15 -26.51 51.73
N GLU A 939 38.82 -27.64 51.46
CA GLU A 939 38.20 -28.97 51.52
C GLU A 939 39.26 -30.07 51.40
N SER A 940 39.40 -30.85 52.47
CA SER A 940 39.72 -32.29 52.55
C SER A 940 40.77 -32.64 53.61
N ASP A 941 40.26 -32.98 54.79
CA ASP A 941 40.80 -34.05 55.63
C ASP A 941 39.68 -34.50 56.56
N PHE A 942 38.90 -35.50 56.15
CA PHE A 942 38.28 -36.48 57.05
C PHE A 942 37.96 -37.75 56.27
N VAL A 943 38.88 -38.71 56.40
CA VAL A 943 38.70 -40.12 56.11
C VAL A 943 37.76 -40.71 57.17
N LEU A 944 36.77 -41.49 56.75
CA LEU A 944 36.13 -42.51 57.58
C LEU A 944 36.12 -43.82 56.79
N ASP A 945 36.86 -44.80 57.32
CA ASP A 945 36.76 -46.23 57.04
C ASP A 945 35.33 -46.74 57.30
N GLU A 946 34.81 -47.62 56.45
CA GLU A 946 34.63 -49.06 56.71
C GLU A 946 33.77 -49.72 55.61
N ASP A 947 34.31 -50.81 55.08
CA ASP A 947 33.77 -51.94 54.27
C ASP A 947 33.09 -51.72 52.90
#